data_AF-A0AA47L9M6-F1
#
_entry.id   AF-A0AA47L9M6-F1
#
_cell.length_a   1.000
_cell.length_b   1.000
_cell.length_c   1.000
_cell.angle_alpha   90.00
_cell.angle_beta   90.00
_cell.angle_gamma   90.00
#
_symmetry.space_group_name_H-M   'P 1'
#
loop_
_entity.id
_entity.type
_entity.pdbx_description
1 polymer ?
#
loop_
_entity_poly.entity_id
_entity_poly.type
_entity_poly.pdbx_seq_one_letter_code
_entity_poly.pdbx_strand_id
1 'polypeptide(L)'
;MMHAKAIDFAAYQRVAFQPNVLKVKYLEKLVRYFAQISIESSKKAEEFKRLYKSGYVDQHEGVIDIKNDRSLNAKARRAFLDMYIQEAQKPLINIFSEKHAAYLSFRWSLDGVNALPYRPLVIWNELLRGNGWIPYPKSNAEYESIHGKISINSSKLPEAVLMKTLNVDNDPVRFIDNHKSFLSYWERPIDASDLNESDFNCTTKILPKTQLPVKVSIAHNLKLEPISQDTSRSKHCDLLGRISVMVNAERVELFDLISSNSDKVIKLECNGRKASSAFSEYFKTSLLKGYANKKALNWYNEIDEQISSIEFSSIQEATKVIYASFSSMFGGGKINTKLSIPYLSHVTDIQYQEKARKVKPSLDFTKRVAKIRSGKLTKGTTRLSFYNLETNPRLHYAHADNHRVLHPDIDLLGEEVKDVFTPAHYIDPNAALGDKLNIVVNERTLSQWHLTQPYERIKAEHDLALIQNIRRRRLSLSNRKQSVRSTQLGAVARSMVETGAVRISLKYYPTFLDIAKRTELLSELGCFDYQDMNASELKQLPFMVSMQKHRIDKAKLLLHVRERRNAIRHKIKLQLSRPLEGCESRLRNHCDRLKKYLARFGESTVKLNNPTLFLTDNQPQIHRTLKCWSLLSSDSFKSIEEFYKSSLSTNQLTELNAKPSIKKEITHFTIEQLNSVVSVLEQSIAMNWALKGVYSNAINSIDSETVSKIAKVSKDLSNLKFDDVFKYKSSEEYLCLKTELRNLNAALYTRLSNIETPASNVINLDKQDFLASFNPSVENYLTRLGEYESNLSEALITLEWFKAQIEDIKRFSLRETISKFSLEQRLSLSTDLCTMPVNTNVTISPDRVDSNMHTTKVTKRSTRNVTPKPLLESLLNL
;
A
#
# COMPACT_ATOMS: atom_id res chain seq x y z
N MET A 1 28.00 -25.27 6.25
CA MET A 1 27.36 -23.97 6.52
C MET A 1 26.03 -24.25 7.16
N MET A 2 25.55 -23.35 7.99
CA MET A 2 24.26 -23.42 8.64
C MET A 2 23.49 -22.13 8.29
N HIS A 3 22.52 -22.20 7.38
CA HIS A 3 21.86 -20.98 6.84
C HIS A 3 20.61 -20.61 7.63
N ALA A 4 20.51 -19.37 8.10
CA ALA A 4 19.30 -18.85 8.74
C ALA A 4 18.20 -18.62 7.69
N LYS A 5 17.27 -19.58 7.54
CA LYS A 5 16.24 -19.53 6.49
C LYS A 5 14.82 -19.57 7.01
N ALA A 6 14.57 -20.39 8.02
CA ALA A 6 13.22 -20.69 8.49
C ALA A 6 13.00 -20.15 9.90
N ILE A 7 11.76 -19.77 10.21
CA ILE A 7 11.35 -19.24 11.51
C ILE A 7 10.20 -20.12 12.01
N ASP A 8 10.24 -20.55 13.27
CA ASP A 8 9.11 -21.26 13.87
C ASP A 8 8.15 -20.27 14.55
N PHE A 9 7.17 -19.78 13.78
CA PHE A 9 6.16 -18.85 14.28
C PHE A 9 5.31 -19.42 15.41
N ALA A 10 5.18 -20.75 15.50
CA ALA A 10 4.43 -21.41 16.56
C ALA A 10 5.20 -21.56 17.88
N ALA A 11 6.52 -21.38 17.89
CA ALA A 11 7.34 -21.62 19.08
C ALA A 11 8.44 -20.57 19.25
N TYR A 12 8.11 -19.52 20.01
CA TYR A 12 8.99 -18.42 20.40
C TYR A 12 9.66 -17.67 19.21
N GLN A 13 9.15 -17.83 17.98
CA GLN A 13 9.72 -17.24 16.77
C GLN A 13 11.21 -17.53 16.59
N ARG A 14 11.67 -18.70 17.04
CA ARG A 14 13.09 -19.10 16.92
C ARG A 14 13.48 -19.26 15.45
N VAL A 15 14.69 -18.83 15.13
CA VAL A 15 15.25 -18.93 13.77
C VAL A 15 16.00 -20.24 13.64
N ALA A 16 15.61 -21.06 12.66
CA ALA A 16 16.25 -22.33 12.39
C ALA A 16 17.39 -22.19 11.37
N PHE A 17 18.56 -22.64 11.79
CA PHE A 17 19.74 -22.72 10.96
C PHE A 17 19.76 -24.05 10.21
N GLN A 18 19.64 -23.98 8.88
CA GLN A 18 19.51 -25.13 8.01
C GLN A 18 20.87 -25.72 7.63
N PRO A 19 21.09 -27.03 7.86
CA PRO A 19 22.23 -27.76 7.30
C PRO A 19 22.02 -28.01 5.81
N ASN A 20 23.10 -28.26 5.06
CA ASN A 20 23.11 -28.50 3.61
C ASN A 20 23.00 -27.24 2.72
N VAL A 21 23.77 -26.20 3.06
CA VAL A 21 23.98 -25.03 2.20
C VAL A 21 25.49 -24.83 1.99
N LEU A 22 25.89 -24.43 0.78
CA LEU A 22 27.28 -24.14 0.45
C LEU A 22 27.76 -22.89 1.17
N LYS A 23 28.98 -22.93 1.72
CA LYS A 23 29.63 -21.74 2.31
C LYS A 23 29.79 -20.64 1.27
N VAL A 24 29.70 -19.38 1.71
CA VAL A 24 29.83 -18.19 0.83
C VAL A 24 31.14 -18.23 0.04
N LYS A 25 32.24 -18.65 0.66
CA LYS A 25 33.53 -18.83 -0.03
C LYS A 25 33.48 -19.78 -1.23
N TYR A 26 32.65 -20.81 -1.18
CA TYR A 26 32.47 -21.75 -2.29
C TYR A 26 31.53 -21.19 -3.34
N LEU A 27 30.49 -20.45 -2.93
CA LEU A 27 29.62 -19.73 -3.86
C LEU A 27 30.40 -18.69 -4.67
N GLU A 28 31.24 -17.87 -4.04
CA GLU A 28 32.14 -16.94 -4.72
C GLU A 28 33.10 -17.65 -5.69
N LYS A 29 33.62 -18.82 -5.30
CA LYS A 29 34.51 -19.62 -6.15
C LYS A 29 33.78 -20.14 -7.40
N LEU A 30 32.53 -20.59 -7.25
CA LEU A 30 31.70 -21.01 -8.38
C LEU A 30 31.41 -19.84 -9.33
N VAL A 31 31.07 -18.67 -8.79
CA VAL A 31 30.89 -17.46 -9.60
C VAL A 31 32.17 -17.11 -10.37
N ARG A 32 33.34 -17.18 -9.74
CA ARG A 32 34.63 -16.99 -10.42
C ARG A 32 34.83 -17.97 -11.56
N TYR A 33 34.57 -19.26 -11.37
CA TYR A 33 34.71 -20.25 -12.44
C TYR A 33 33.74 -20.03 -13.60
N PHE A 34 32.47 -19.74 -13.31
CA PHE A 34 31.48 -19.48 -14.35
C PHE A 34 31.79 -18.19 -15.14
N ALA A 35 32.27 -17.16 -14.45
CA ALA A 35 32.74 -15.93 -15.09
C ALA A 35 33.99 -16.18 -15.95
N GLN A 36 35.03 -16.83 -15.40
CA GLN A 36 36.27 -17.12 -16.11
C GLN A 36 36.03 -17.88 -17.42
N ILE A 37 35.29 -18.99 -17.36
CA ILE A 37 35.08 -19.83 -18.55
C ILE A 37 34.29 -19.11 -19.64
N SER A 38 33.32 -18.26 -19.25
CA SER A 38 32.53 -17.48 -20.20
C SER A 38 33.35 -16.34 -20.81
N ILE A 39 34.20 -15.69 -20.01
CA ILE A 39 35.12 -14.64 -20.49
C ILE A 39 36.19 -15.23 -21.43
N GLU A 40 36.82 -16.35 -21.07
CA GLU A 40 37.78 -17.04 -21.94
C GLU A 40 37.14 -17.46 -23.27
N SER A 41 35.95 -18.06 -23.20
CA SER A 41 35.25 -18.48 -24.42
C SER A 41 34.90 -17.30 -25.32
N SER A 42 34.51 -16.15 -24.76
CA SER A 42 34.24 -14.94 -25.53
C SER A 42 35.51 -14.34 -26.14
N LYS A 43 36.62 -14.28 -25.37
CA LYS A 43 37.91 -13.79 -25.88
C LYS A 43 38.43 -14.62 -27.04
N LYS A 44 38.39 -15.96 -26.93
CA LYS A 44 38.79 -16.87 -28.01
C LYS A 44 37.95 -16.67 -29.28
N ALA A 45 36.64 -16.50 -29.13
CA ALA A 45 35.75 -16.23 -30.26
C ALA A 45 36.03 -14.86 -30.91
N GLU A 46 36.32 -13.83 -30.12
CA GLU A 46 36.72 -12.51 -30.63
C GLU A 46 38.08 -12.53 -31.33
N GLU A 47 39.06 -13.24 -30.78
CA GLU A 47 40.38 -13.46 -31.40
C GLU A 47 40.22 -14.15 -32.77
N PHE A 48 39.43 -15.22 -32.84
CA PHE A 48 39.13 -15.89 -34.10
C PHE A 48 38.40 -14.96 -35.08
N LYS A 49 37.43 -14.17 -34.61
CA LYS A 49 36.72 -13.18 -35.42
C LYS A 49 37.67 -12.10 -35.97
N ARG A 50 38.70 -11.70 -35.23
CA ARG A 50 39.76 -10.80 -35.70
C ARG A 50 40.61 -11.45 -36.78
N LEU A 51 41.04 -12.71 -36.60
CA LEU A 51 41.77 -13.49 -37.62
C LEU A 51 40.96 -13.68 -38.91
N TYR A 52 39.66 -13.90 -38.77
CA TYR A 52 38.73 -13.98 -39.90
C TYR A 52 38.66 -12.67 -40.68
N LYS A 53 38.51 -11.54 -39.98
CA LYS A 53 38.50 -10.21 -40.61
C LYS A 53 39.82 -9.83 -41.25
N SER A 54 40.95 -10.26 -40.70
CA SER A 54 42.28 -9.95 -41.22
C SER A 54 42.78 -10.91 -42.30
N GLY A 55 42.01 -11.95 -42.64
CA GLY A 55 42.38 -12.95 -43.65
C GLY A 55 43.41 -13.98 -43.21
N TYR A 56 43.75 -14.04 -41.93
CA TYR A 56 44.78 -14.94 -41.36
C TYR A 56 44.19 -16.16 -40.64
N VAL A 57 42.99 -16.61 -41.04
CA VAL A 57 42.28 -17.76 -40.43
C VAL A 57 43.12 -19.03 -40.43
N ASP A 58 43.93 -19.21 -41.46
CA ASP A 58 44.79 -20.38 -41.67
C ASP A 58 45.91 -20.53 -40.65
N GLN A 59 46.17 -19.49 -39.85
CA GLN A 59 47.15 -19.51 -38.76
C GLN A 59 46.57 -20.02 -37.44
N HIS A 60 45.24 -20.19 -37.35
CA HIS A 60 44.61 -20.68 -36.13
C HIS A 60 44.85 -22.18 -35.93
N GLU A 61 45.27 -22.58 -34.74
CA GLU A 61 45.65 -23.96 -34.39
C GLU A 61 44.57 -24.98 -34.82
N GLY A 62 43.29 -24.73 -34.48
CA GLY A 62 42.21 -25.63 -34.85
C GLY A 62 41.94 -25.75 -36.36
N VAL A 63 42.27 -24.72 -37.15
CA VAL A 63 42.16 -24.77 -38.63
C VAL A 63 43.31 -25.59 -39.20
N ILE A 64 44.51 -25.42 -38.66
CA ILE A 64 45.71 -26.18 -39.01
C ILE A 64 45.48 -27.67 -38.71
N ASP A 65 44.92 -28.00 -37.55
CA ASP A 65 44.63 -29.38 -37.15
C ASP A 65 43.66 -30.06 -38.13
N ILE A 66 42.55 -29.40 -38.48
CA ILE A 66 41.60 -29.95 -39.46
C ILE A 66 42.25 -30.07 -40.85
N LYS A 67 43.09 -29.09 -41.26
CA LYS A 67 43.81 -29.14 -42.54
C LYS A 67 44.83 -30.27 -42.60
N ASN A 68 45.41 -30.69 -41.48
CA ASN A 68 46.45 -31.71 -41.42
C ASN A 68 45.95 -33.10 -40.98
N ASP A 69 44.69 -33.22 -40.54
CA ASP A 69 44.12 -34.48 -40.10
C ASP A 69 44.06 -35.50 -41.25
N ARG A 70 44.79 -36.61 -41.13
CA ARG A 70 44.88 -37.66 -42.16
C ARG A 70 43.67 -38.61 -42.15
N SER A 71 42.85 -38.59 -41.11
CA SER A 71 41.65 -39.43 -40.98
C SER A 71 40.45 -38.90 -41.78
N LEU A 72 40.46 -37.61 -42.16
CA LEU A 72 39.38 -36.96 -42.90
C LEU A 72 39.59 -37.03 -44.43
N ASN A 73 38.59 -37.53 -45.16
CA ASN A 73 38.57 -37.42 -46.62
C ASN A 73 38.36 -35.96 -47.08
N ALA A 74 38.66 -35.64 -48.35
CA ALA A 74 38.64 -34.27 -48.85
C ALA A 74 37.28 -33.56 -48.73
N LYS A 75 36.17 -34.30 -48.90
CA LYS A 75 34.81 -33.77 -48.76
C LYS A 75 34.48 -33.43 -47.30
N ALA A 76 34.78 -34.34 -46.38
CA ALA A 76 34.60 -34.13 -44.95
C ALA A 76 35.47 -32.98 -44.44
N ARG A 77 36.74 -32.91 -44.87
CA ARG A 77 37.67 -31.83 -44.50
C ARG A 77 37.12 -30.45 -44.86
N ARG A 78 36.60 -30.26 -46.08
CA ARG A 78 35.98 -28.99 -46.50
C ARG A 78 34.77 -28.65 -45.62
N ALA A 79 33.86 -29.60 -45.41
CA ALA A 79 32.66 -29.39 -44.60
C ALA A 79 32.99 -29.07 -43.13
N PHE A 80 33.97 -29.75 -42.53
CA PHE A 80 34.43 -29.48 -41.16
C PHE A 80 35.09 -28.11 -41.03
N LEU A 81 35.89 -27.69 -42.02
CA LEU A 81 36.49 -26.36 -42.04
C LEU A 81 35.41 -25.27 -42.12
N ASP A 82 34.44 -25.40 -43.02
CA ASP A 82 33.34 -24.44 -43.16
C ASP A 82 32.54 -24.32 -41.85
N MET A 83 32.19 -25.46 -41.26
CA MET A 83 31.50 -25.51 -39.97
C MET A 83 32.34 -24.88 -38.85
N TYR A 84 33.62 -25.26 -38.73
CA TYR A 84 34.51 -24.78 -37.69
C TYR A 84 34.70 -23.27 -37.78
N ILE A 85 34.94 -22.72 -38.97
CA ILE A 85 35.11 -21.28 -39.19
C ILE A 85 33.85 -20.51 -38.84
N GLN A 86 32.66 -21.04 -39.13
CA GLN A 86 31.40 -20.42 -38.75
C GLN A 86 31.15 -20.43 -37.23
N GLU A 87 31.45 -21.53 -36.56
CA GLU A 87 31.16 -21.69 -35.13
C GLU A 87 32.26 -21.12 -34.23
N ALA A 88 33.53 -21.14 -34.62
CA ALA A 88 34.64 -20.58 -33.84
C ALA A 88 34.55 -19.06 -33.65
N GLN A 89 33.77 -18.37 -34.49
CA GLN A 89 33.45 -16.93 -34.34
C GLN A 89 32.44 -16.65 -33.22
N LYS A 90 31.84 -17.69 -32.63
CA LYS A 90 30.83 -17.59 -31.57
C LYS A 90 31.39 -18.16 -30.26
N PRO A 91 31.06 -17.58 -29.09
CA PRO A 91 31.45 -18.16 -27.81
C PRO A 91 30.79 -19.53 -27.62
N LEU A 92 31.59 -20.57 -27.47
CA LEU A 92 31.12 -21.93 -27.20
C LEU A 92 30.45 -22.07 -25.82
N ILE A 93 30.98 -21.38 -24.80
CA ILE A 93 30.48 -21.43 -23.43
C ILE A 93 30.06 -20.03 -23.01
N ASN A 94 28.76 -19.82 -22.83
CA ASN A 94 28.20 -18.55 -22.37
C ASN A 94 27.19 -18.79 -21.23
N ILE A 95 27.69 -19.26 -20.09
CA ILE A 95 26.87 -19.63 -18.92
C ILE A 95 26.77 -18.51 -17.89
N PHE A 96 27.58 -17.45 -18.04
CA PHE A 96 27.63 -16.33 -17.10
C PHE A 96 27.94 -15.03 -17.84
N SER A 97 27.26 -13.96 -17.45
CA SER A 97 27.40 -12.63 -18.02
C SER A 97 27.15 -11.57 -16.97
N GLU A 98 27.31 -10.29 -17.31
CA GLU A 98 27.02 -9.19 -16.40
C GLU A 98 25.59 -9.21 -15.87
N LYS A 99 24.60 -9.56 -16.70
CA LYS A 99 23.20 -9.75 -16.28
C LYS A 99 23.07 -10.78 -15.16
N HIS A 100 23.77 -11.91 -15.29
CA HIS A 100 23.79 -12.95 -14.26
C HIS A 100 24.48 -12.46 -12.99
N ALA A 101 25.55 -11.69 -13.11
CA ALA A 101 26.28 -11.12 -11.98
C ALA A 101 25.45 -10.09 -11.21
N ALA A 102 24.74 -9.20 -11.89
CA ALA A 102 23.80 -8.26 -11.29
C ALA A 102 22.62 -9.00 -10.62
N TYR A 103 22.00 -9.95 -11.32
CA TYR A 103 20.91 -10.74 -10.77
C TYR A 103 21.32 -11.54 -9.51
N LEU A 104 22.50 -12.17 -9.53
CA LEU A 104 23.00 -12.88 -8.34
C LEU A 104 23.35 -11.93 -7.21
N SER A 105 23.89 -10.74 -7.49
CA SER A 105 24.15 -9.72 -6.46
C SER A 105 22.86 -9.35 -5.72
N PHE A 106 21.77 -9.15 -6.47
CA PHE A 106 20.43 -8.91 -5.93
C PHE A 106 19.91 -10.10 -5.10
N ARG A 107 19.94 -11.32 -5.66
CA ARG A 107 19.42 -12.51 -4.96
C ARG A 107 20.21 -12.88 -3.72
N TRP A 108 21.54 -12.74 -3.74
CA TRP A 108 22.39 -13.04 -2.60
C TRP A 108 22.07 -12.12 -1.42
N SER A 109 21.90 -10.82 -1.68
CA SER A 109 21.48 -9.87 -0.65
C SER A 109 20.08 -10.19 -0.11
N LEU A 110 19.13 -10.49 -0.99
CA LEU A 110 17.74 -10.77 -0.62
C LEU A 110 17.57 -12.09 0.16
N ASP A 111 18.29 -13.15 -0.22
CA ASP A 111 18.22 -14.48 0.40
C ASP A 111 19.12 -14.64 1.64
N GLY A 112 19.86 -13.58 2.02
CA GLY A 112 20.69 -13.52 3.21
C GLY A 112 22.05 -14.21 3.08
N VAL A 113 22.62 -14.30 1.88
CA VAL A 113 23.98 -14.83 1.67
C VAL A 113 24.98 -13.81 2.15
N ASN A 114 25.68 -14.09 3.27
CA ASN A 114 26.60 -13.15 3.91
C ASN A 114 27.91 -13.00 3.11
N ALA A 115 27.83 -12.26 2.01
CA ALA A 115 28.91 -11.85 1.11
C ALA A 115 29.09 -10.32 1.16
N LEU A 116 30.20 -9.80 0.62
CA LEU A 116 30.38 -8.35 0.44
C LEU A 116 29.33 -7.75 -0.51
N PRO A 117 29.05 -6.44 -0.43
CA PRO A 117 28.11 -5.76 -1.35
C PRO A 117 28.46 -6.04 -2.81
N TYR A 118 27.46 -6.35 -3.65
CA TYR A 118 27.64 -6.54 -5.10
C TYR A 118 28.71 -7.58 -5.51
N ARG A 119 29.05 -8.53 -4.63
CA ARG A 119 30.22 -9.41 -4.80
C ARG A 119 30.27 -10.16 -6.15
N PRO A 120 29.19 -10.78 -6.65
CA PRO A 120 29.21 -11.41 -7.97
C PRO A 120 29.57 -10.46 -9.12
N LEU A 121 29.08 -9.22 -9.08
CA LEU A 121 29.38 -8.19 -10.08
C LEU A 121 30.83 -7.70 -10.01
N VAL A 122 31.35 -7.52 -8.80
CA VAL A 122 32.77 -7.16 -8.59
C VAL A 122 33.68 -8.27 -9.13
N ILE A 123 33.34 -9.54 -8.89
CA ILE A 123 34.08 -10.69 -9.45
C ILE A 123 34.12 -10.64 -10.97
N TRP A 124 32.97 -10.42 -11.62
CA TRP A 124 32.87 -10.34 -13.08
C TRP A 124 33.78 -9.24 -13.64
N ASN A 125 33.70 -8.04 -13.07
CA ASN A 125 34.50 -6.89 -13.50
C ASN A 125 36.00 -7.03 -13.20
N GLU A 126 36.39 -7.64 -12.07
CA GLU A 126 37.79 -7.98 -11.77
C GLU A 126 38.38 -8.87 -12.88
N LEU A 127 37.66 -9.92 -13.26
CA LEU A 127 38.12 -10.90 -14.25
C LEU A 127 38.22 -10.32 -15.66
N LEU A 128 37.27 -9.46 -16.06
CA LEU A 128 37.33 -8.72 -17.33
C LEU A 128 38.62 -7.89 -17.43
N ARG A 129 39.04 -7.28 -16.31
CA ARG A 129 40.28 -6.48 -16.20
C ARG A 129 41.55 -7.34 -16.04
N GLY A 130 41.45 -8.68 -16.11
CA GLY A 130 42.59 -9.58 -15.96
C GLY A 130 42.99 -9.88 -14.51
N ASN A 131 42.22 -9.43 -13.52
CA ASN A 131 42.52 -9.59 -12.10
C ASN A 131 41.72 -10.73 -11.46
N GLY A 132 42.28 -11.37 -10.43
CA GLY A 132 41.53 -12.33 -9.60
C GLY A 132 41.21 -13.67 -10.27
N TRP A 133 41.95 -14.03 -11.33
CA TRP A 133 41.92 -15.34 -11.97
C TRP A 133 42.43 -16.41 -11.02
N ILE A 134 41.72 -17.53 -10.97
CA ILE A 134 42.08 -18.71 -10.15
C ILE A 134 42.27 -19.95 -11.03
N PRO A 135 43.15 -20.89 -10.63
CA PRO A 135 43.32 -22.15 -11.34
C PRO A 135 42.02 -22.95 -11.42
N TYR A 136 41.76 -23.54 -12.60
CA TYR A 136 40.65 -24.47 -12.79
C TYR A 136 40.72 -25.65 -11.81
N PRO A 137 39.57 -26.21 -11.41
CA PRO A 137 39.56 -27.35 -10.52
C PRO A 137 40.24 -28.54 -11.21
N LYS A 138 41.02 -29.31 -10.44
CA LYS A 138 41.62 -30.55 -10.90
C LYS A 138 40.54 -31.51 -11.39
N SER A 139 40.85 -32.30 -12.41
CA SER A 139 39.98 -33.41 -12.83
C SER A 139 39.87 -34.46 -11.72
N ASN A 140 38.84 -35.31 -11.77
CA ASN A 140 38.70 -36.39 -10.79
C ASN A 140 39.95 -37.28 -10.75
N ALA A 141 40.52 -37.61 -11.91
CA ALA A 141 41.74 -38.41 -12.01
C ALA A 141 42.95 -37.71 -11.36
N GLU A 142 43.15 -36.42 -11.64
CA GLU A 142 44.22 -35.62 -11.04
C GLU A 142 44.04 -35.50 -9.52
N TYR A 143 42.82 -35.27 -9.04
CA TYR A 143 42.53 -35.18 -7.62
C TYR A 143 42.77 -36.52 -6.91
N GLU A 144 42.28 -37.62 -7.49
CA GLU A 144 42.40 -38.96 -6.92
C GLU A 144 43.85 -39.46 -6.90
N SER A 145 44.65 -39.08 -7.90
CA SER A 145 46.09 -39.42 -7.93
C SER A 145 46.88 -38.82 -6.77
N ILE A 146 46.42 -37.68 -6.22
CA ILE A 146 47.12 -36.94 -5.16
C ILE A 146 46.47 -37.19 -3.78
N HIS A 147 45.15 -37.30 -3.72
CA HIS A 147 44.39 -37.31 -2.48
C HIS A 147 43.65 -38.63 -2.20
N GLY A 148 43.79 -39.62 -3.09
CA GLY A 148 43.08 -40.89 -3.02
C GLY A 148 41.65 -40.82 -3.58
N LYS A 149 41.01 -41.99 -3.69
CA LYS A 149 39.68 -42.13 -4.32
C LYS A 149 38.64 -41.22 -3.67
N ILE A 150 37.88 -40.50 -4.49
CA ILE A 150 36.79 -39.67 -4.02
C ILE A 150 35.65 -40.58 -3.55
N SER A 151 35.26 -40.47 -2.29
CA SER A 151 34.07 -41.14 -1.77
C SER A 151 33.09 -40.11 -1.23
N ILE A 152 31.81 -40.24 -1.60
CA ILE A 152 30.76 -39.42 -1.01
C ILE A 152 30.53 -39.94 0.41
N ASN A 153 30.92 -39.14 1.40
CA ASN A 153 30.72 -39.50 2.80
C ASN A 153 29.21 -39.54 3.09
N SER A 154 28.66 -40.75 3.23
CA SER A 154 27.22 -41.00 3.46
C SER A 154 26.74 -40.66 4.88
N SER A 155 27.59 -39.99 5.67
CA SER A 155 27.29 -39.52 7.02
C SER A 155 25.96 -38.76 7.09
N LYS A 156 25.21 -39.02 8.18
CA LYS A 156 23.91 -38.40 8.42
C LYS A 156 24.09 -36.88 8.57
N LEU A 157 23.41 -36.10 7.74
CA LEU A 157 23.38 -34.64 7.87
C LEU A 157 23.01 -34.24 9.31
N PRO A 158 23.67 -33.21 9.90
CA PRO A 158 23.33 -32.76 11.24
C PRO A 158 21.89 -32.28 11.32
N GLU A 159 21.29 -32.28 12.51
CA GLU A 159 20.01 -31.59 12.72
C GLU A 159 20.22 -30.06 12.70
N ALA A 160 19.14 -29.32 12.44
CA ALA A 160 19.15 -27.86 12.56
C ALA A 160 19.50 -27.42 14.00
N VAL A 161 19.96 -26.17 14.13
CA VAL A 161 20.19 -25.51 15.42
C VAL A 161 19.38 -24.21 15.41
N LEU A 162 18.74 -23.88 16.53
CA LEU A 162 17.75 -22.82 16.60
C LEU A 162 18.25 -21.68 17.46
N MET A 163 18.19 -20.47 16.94
CA MET A 163 18.54 -19.26 17.66
C MET A 163 17.31 -18.70 18.39
N LYS A 164 17.50 -18.35 19.65
CA LYS A 164 16.53 -17.61 20.45
C LYS A 164 16.46 -16.17 19.93
N THR A 165 15.25 -15.65 19.75
CA THR A 165 15.02 -14.31 19.16
C THR A 165 14.34 -13.34 20.10
N LEU A 166 13.61 -13.82 21.10
CA LEU A 166 12.83 -12.98 22.02
C LEU A 166 13.29 -13.17 23.46
N ASN A 167 13.21 -12.12 24.27
CA ASN A 167 13.52 -12.19 25.71
C ASN A 167 12.50 -13.04 26.49
N VAL A 168 11.31 -13.26 25.94
CA VAL A 168 10.27 -14.14 26.51
C VAL A 168 10.51 -15.62 26.18
N ASP A 169 11.65 -15.96 25.59
CA ASP A 169 11.97 -17.35 25.29
C ASP A 169 12.05 -18.16 26.60
N ASN A 170 11.28 -19.25 26.66
CA ASN A 170 10.96 -20.08 27.84
C ASN A 170 9.82 -19.58 28.75
N ASP A 171 9.08 -18.54 28.37
CA ASP A 171 7.82 -18.13 29.01
C ASP A 171 6.64 -18.35 28.04
N PRO A 172 5.99 -19.54 28.08
CA PRO A 172 4.86 -19.86 27.22
C PRO A 172 3.71 -18.85 27.29
N VAL A 173 3.38 -18.38 28.50
CA VAL A 173 2.19 -17.56 28.77
C VAL A 173 2.39 -16.20 28.16
N ARG A 174 3.50 -15.54 28.52
CA ARG A 174 3.81 -14.19 28.02
C ARG A 174 3.98 -14.15 26.52
N PHE A 175 4.52 -15.21 25.90
CA PHE A 175 4.63 -15.31 24.43
C PHE A 175 3.26 -15.44 23.76
N ILE A 176 2.35 -16.26 24.29
CA ILE A 176 1.03 -16.50 23.70
C ILE A 176 0.12 -15.28 23.86
N ASP A 177 0.19 -14.60 24.99
CA ASP A 177 -0.66 -13.44 25.28
C ASP A 177 -0.23 -12.18 24.52
N ASN A 178 1.08 -12.03 24.27
CA ASN A 178 1.64 -10.89 23.54
C ASN A 178 2.12 -11.26 22.13
N HIS A 179 1.57 -12.33 21.54
CA HIS A 179 2.01 -12.80 20.24
C HIS A 179 1.79 -11.73 19.15
N LYS A 180 2.86 -11.33 18.46
CA LYS A 180 2.83 -10.44 17.29
C LYS A 180 3.42 -11.14 16.08
N SER A 181 3.09 -10.71 14.86
CA SER A 181 3.72 -11.23 13.65
C SER A 181 5.22 -10.90 13.65
N PHE A 182 6.08 -11.83 13.22
CA PHE A 182 7.53 -11.59 13.18
C PHE A 182 7.92 -10.34 12.37
N LEU A 183 7.25 -10.09 11.25
CA LEU A 183 7.52 -8.91 10.42
C LEU A 183 7.03 -7.59 11.04
N SER A 184 6.19 -7.64 12.07
CA SER A 184 5.75 -6.43 12.77
C SER A 184 6.81 -5.81 13.69
N TYR A 185 7.92 -6.52 13.91
CA TYR A 185 9.09 -6.02 14.62
C TYR A 185 10.09 -5.31 13.69
N TRP A 186 9.85 -5.35 12.37
CA TRP A 186 10.73 -4.67 11.42
C TRP A 186 10.46 -3.17 11.45
N GLU A 187 11.54 -2.40 11.55
CA GLU A 187 11.56 -0.96 11.37
C GLU A 187 12.43 -0.64 10.16
N ARG A 188 12.09 0.42 9.44
CA ARG A 188 12.87 0.82 8.26
C ARG A 188 14.27 1.25 8.71
N PRO A 189 15.34 0.71 8.11
CA PRO A 189 16.68 1.23 8.35
C PRO A 189 16.78 2.70 7.96
N ILE A 190 17.45 3.49 8.79
CA ILE A 190 17.79 4.89 8.51
C ILE A 190 18.83 4.94 7.38
N ASP A 191 18.63 5.81 6.41
CA ASP A 191 19.58 6.08 5.34
C ASP A 191 19.60 7.55 4.91
N ALA A 192 20.25 7.86 3.78
CA ALA A 192 20.42 9.23 3.31
C ALA A 192 19.09 9.96 3.04
N SER A 193 18.00 9.21 2.78
CA SER A 193 16.66 9.81 2.64
C SER A 193 16.16 10.45 3.93
N ASP A 194 16.59 9.95 5.09
CA ASP A 194 16.16 10.40 6.42
C ASP A 194 16.83 11.69 6.89
N LEU A 195 17.83 12.17 6.16
CA LEU A 195 18.56 13.40 6.52
C LEU A 195 17.76 14.66 6.20
N ASN A 196 16.74 14.55 5.34
CA ASN A 196 15.86 15.65 5.00
C ASN A 196 14.69 15.72 5.99
N GLU A 197 14.27 16.94 6.34
CA GLU A 197 13.02 17.15 7.09
C GLU A 197 11.84 16.48 6.37
N SER A 198 10.92 15.89 7.14
CA SER A 198 9.81 15.07 6.63
C SER A 198 9.00 15.77 5.54
N ASP A 199 8.84 17.08 5.65
CA ASP A 199 7.97 17.89 4.80
C ASP A 199 8.61 18.20 3.43
N PHE A 200 9.94 18.06 3.34
CA PHE A 200 10.71 18.24 2.10
C PHE A 200 11.24 16.91 1.55
N ASN A 201 10.95 15.80 2.22
CA ASN A 201 11.41 14.49 1.82
C ASN A 201 10.51 13.87 0.74
N CYS A 202 10.90 14.03 -0.53
CA CYS A 202 10.21 13.39 -1.66
C CYS A 202 10.61 11.92 -1.88
N THR A 203 11.49 11.36 -1.04
CA THR A 203 12.03 10.01 -1.22
C THR A 203 11.37 8.97 -0.31
N THR A 204 10.59 9.41 0.68
CA THR A 204 9.80 8.52 1.55
C THR A 204 8.33 8.93 1.54
N LYS A 205 7.45 7.96 1.80
CA LYS A 205 6.01 8.16 1.90
C LYS A 205 5.44 7.30 3.01
N ILE A 206 4.41 7.82 3.67
CA ILE A 206 3.68 7.08 4.69
C ILE A 206 2.55 6.30 4.01
N LEU A 207 2.65 4.97 4.01
CA LEU A 207 1.58 4.08 3.58
C LEU A 207 0.65 3.75 4.75
N PRO A 208 -0.67 3.98 4.62
CA PRO A 208 -1.63 3.57 5.65
C PRO A 208 -1.60 2.06 5.88
N LYS A 209 -1.51 1.61 7.14
CA LYS A 209 -1.60 0.18 7.50
C LYS A 209 -2.98 -0.40 7.23
N THR A 210 -4.02 0.42 7.32
CA THR A 210 -5.41 0.05 7.07
C THR A 210 -5.93 0.74 5.81
N GLN A 211 -6.56 -0.02 4.92
CA GLN A 211 -7.06 0.47 3.63
C GLN A 211 -8.33 -0.26 3.18
N LEU A 212 -9.30 0.49 2.63
CA LEU A 212 -10.57 -0.06 2.17
C LEU A 212 -10.58 -0.08 0.63
N PRO A 213 -10.64 -1.27 0.00
CA PRO A 213 -10.64 -1.36 -1.45
C PRO A 213 -12.00 -0.94 -2.04
N VAL A 214 -11.95 -0.04 -3.01
CA VAL A 214 -13.07 0.45 -3.82
C VAL A 214 -12.81 0.09 -5.27
N LYS A 215 -13.76 -0.59 -5.91
CA LYS A 215 -13.69 -0.86 -7.35
C LYS A 215 -14.37 0.28 -8.09
N VAL A 216 -13.68 0.82 -9.09
CA VAL A 216 -14.17 1.96 -9.87
C VAL A 216 -14.06 1.64 -11.35
N SER A 217 -15.12 1.95 -12.08
CA SER A 217 -15.13 2.01 -13.54
C SER A 217 -15.27 3.46 -13.98
N ILE A 218 -14.27 3.97 -14.69
CA ILE A 218 -14.18 5.37 -15.14
C ILE A 218 -14.26 5.37 -16.66
N ALA A 219 -15.21 6.12 -17.23
CA ALA A 219 -15.20 6.45 -18.65
C ALA A 219 -14.16 7.54 -18.89
N HIS A 220 -13.35 7.37 -19.93
CA HIS A 220 -12.35 8.36 -20.32
C HIS A 220 -12.38 8.55 -21.84
N ASN A 221 -11.96 9.73 -22.28
CA ASN A 221 -11.78 10.07 -23.69
C ASN A 221 -10.31 10.30 -23.99
N LEU A 222 -9.47 9.33 -23.64
CA LEU A 222 -8.04 9.35 -23.94
C LEU A 222 -7.83 8.79 -25.34
N LYS A 223 -7.00 9.45 -26.16
CA LYS A 223 -6.66 9.01 -27.50
C LYS A 223 -5.17 9.19 -27.78
N LEU A 224 -4.64 8.30 -28.62
CA LEU A 224 -3.37 8.49 -29.32
C LEU A 224 -3.68 8.92 -30.75
N GLU A 225 -3.33 10.15 -31.08
CA GLU A 225 -3.51 10.70 -32.43
C GLU A 225 -2.15 10.80 -33.13
N PRO A 226 -2.03 10.32 -34.39
CA PRO A 226 -0.84 10.53 -35.19
C PRO A 226 -0.57 12.02 -35.35
N ILE A 227 0.70 12.43 -35.29
CA ILE A 227 1.07 13.83 -35.46
C ILE A 227 0.90 14.21 -36.93
N SER A 228 -0.12 15.03 -37.23
CA SER A 228 -0.29 15.67 -38.54
C SER A 228 0.26 17.10 -38.52
N GLN A 229 0.75 17.59 -39.67
CA GLN A 229 1.24 18.96 -39.84
C GLN A 229 0.14 20.05 -39.78
N ASP A 230 -1.14 19.67 -39.71
CA ASP A 230 -2.26 20.60 -39.61
C ASP A 230 -2.49 21.07 -38.16
N THR A 231 -2.21 22.35 -37.90
CA THR A 231 -2.18 22.98 -36.56
C THR A 231 -3.55 23.45 -36.05
N SER A 232 -4.65 23.00 -36.64
CA SER A 232 -6.00 23.35 -36.17
C SER A 232 -6.47 22.45 -35.03
N ARG A 233 -5.73 22.45 -33.90
CA ARG A 233 -6.16 21.77 -32.67
C ARG A 233 -7.49 22.36 -32.21
N SER A 234 -8.51 21.50 -32.06
CA SER A 234 -9.81 21.93 -31.50
C SER A 234 -9.59 22.52 -30.11
N LYS A 235 -10.22 23.66 -29.79
CA LYS A 235 -10.12 24.38 -28.49
C LYS A 235 -10.56 23.56 -27.26
N HIS A 236 -10.82 22.26 -27.40
CA HIS A 236 -11.49 21.41 -26.39
C HIS A 236 -10.71 20.14 -25.99
N CYS A 237 -9.43 19.99 -26.39
CA CYS A 237 -8.59 18.87 -25.99
C CYS A 237 -7.29 19.34 -25.32
N ASP A 238 -6.96 18.75 -24.18
CA ASP A 238 -5.69 18.95 -23.47
C ASP A 238 -4.64 17.97 -24.03
N LEU A 239 -3.47 18.50 -24.42
CA LEU A 239 -2.30 17.69 -24.75
C LEU A 239 -1.64 17.23 -23.44
N LEU A 240 -1.56 15.92 -23.23
CA LEU A 240 -0.92 15.33 -22.05
C LEU A 240 0.57 15.01 -22.27
N GLY A 241 0.95 14.63 -23.49
CA GLY A 241 2.33 14.27 -23.82
C GLY A 241 2.52 13.94 -25.30
N ARG A 242 3.77 13.92 -25.76
CA ARG A 242 4.13 13.60 -27.14
C ARG A 242 5.16 12.48 -27.19
N ILE A 243 4.81 11.38 -27.83
CA ILE A 243 5.66 10.18 -27.86
C ILE A 243 6.60 10.26 -29.07
N SER A 244 7.89 10.29 -28.79
CA SER A 244 8.96 10.16 -29.80
C SER A 244 9.60 8.78 -29.75
N VAL A 245 10.09 8.28 -30.88
CA VAL A 245 10.77 6.99 -30.99
C VAL A 245 12.08 7.12 -31.77
N MET A 246 13.01 6.18 -31.57
CA MET A 246 14.19 6.05 -32.42
C MET A 246 13.95 4.99 -33.51
N VAL A 247 14.08 5.37 -34.78
CA VAL A 247 14.00 4.46 -35.93
C VAL A 247 15.25 4.68 -36.78
N ASN A 248 16.05 3.63 -36.99
CA ASN A 248 17.32 3.71 -37.74
C ASN A 248 18.20 4.90 -37.32
N ALA A 249 18.45 5.04 -36.01
CA ALA A 249 19.17 6.16 -35.39
C ALA A 249 18.58 7.59 -35.55
N GLU A 250 17.36 7.75 -36.09
CA GLU A 250 16.66 9.05 -36.15
C GLU A 250 15.49 9.13 -35.16
N ARG A 251 15.33 10.29 -34.52
CA ARG A 251 14.20 10.55 -33.61
C ARG A 251 12.99 11.00 -34.42
N VAL A 252 11.92 10.22 -34.37
CA VAL A 252 10.65 10.48 -35.06
C VAL A 252 9.54 10.71 -34.02
N GLU A 253 8.82 11.83 -34.12
CA GLU A 253 7.61 12.05 -33.33
C GLU A 253 6.43 11.30 -33.97
N LEU A 254 5.76 10.41 -33.22
CA LEU A 254 4.70 9.57 -33.79
C LEU A 254 3.30 9.95 -33.33
N PHE A 255 3.10 10.15 -32.02
CA PHE A 255 1.77 10.32 -31.44
C PHE A 255 1.70 11.46 -30.43
N ASP A 256 0.59 12.20 -30.47
CA ASP A 256 0.14 13.05 -29.37
C ASP A 256 -0.84 12.25 -28.49
N LEU A 257 -0.61 12.23 -27.17
CA LEU A 257 -1.55 11.73 -26.18
C LEU A 257 -2.45 12.87 -25.74
N ILE A 258 -3.75 12.75 -26.03
CA ILE A 258 -4.73 13.81 -25.77
C ILE A 258 -5.89 13.35 -24.89
N SER A 259 -6.51 14.32 -24.21
CA SER A 259 -7.70 14.14 -23.37
C SER A 259 -8.75 15.20 -23.69
N SER A 260 -10.02 14.82 -23.82
CA SER A 260 -11.10 15.72 -24.26
C SER A 260 -12.24 15.95 -23.24
N ASN A 261 -11.91 16.03 -21.94
CA ASN A 261 -12.76 16.30 -20.74
C ASN A 261 -12.95 15.15 -19.74
N SER A 262 -13.43 15.56 -18.56
CA SER A 262 -13.32 14.95 -17.23
C SER A 262 -13.86 13.52 -17.06
N ASP A 263 -13.13 12.77 -16.23
CA ASP A 263 -13.44 11.42 -15.75
C ASP A 263 -14.91 11.26 -15.35
N LYS A 264 -15.66 10.45 -16.11
CA LYS A 264 -17.04 10.10 -15.73
C LYS A 264 -17.04 8.76 -15.00
N VAL A 265 -17.34 8.79 -13.71
CA VAL A 265 -17.51 7.55 -12.94
C VAL A 265 -18.79 6.83 -13.39
N ILE A 266 -18.62 5.67 -14.02
CA ILE A 266 -19.72 4.82 -14.50
C ILE A 266 -20.25 3.97 -13.35
N LYS A 267 -19.33 3.40 -12.57
CA LYS A 267 -19.66 2.42 -11.53
C LYS A 267 -18.69 2.55 -10.37
N LEU A 268 -19.25 2.62 -9.16
CA LEU A 268 -18.52 2.61 -7.91
C LEU A 268 -19.04 1.47 -7.04
N GLU A 269 -18.18 0.51 -6.72
CA GLU A 269 -18.50 -0.57 -5.79
C GLU A 269 -17.59 -0.51 -4.57
N CYS A 270 -18.23 -0.48 -3.40
CA CYS A 270 -17.57 -0.63 -2.11
C CYS A 270 -18.04 -1.95 -1.50
N ASN A 271 -17.10 -2.81 -1.08
CA ASN A 271 -17.42 -4.11 -0.47
C ASN A 271 -18.37 -5.00 -1.31
N GLY A 272 -18.25 -4.94 -2.63
CA GLY A 272 -19.09 -5.72 -3.56
C GLY A 272 -20.53 -5.23 -3.71
N ARG A 273 -20.89 -4.09 -3.10
CA ARG A 273 -22.19 -3.42 -3.28
C ARG A 273 -22.00 -2.10 -4.03
N LYS A 274 -23.02 -1.68 -4.77
CA LYS A 274 -23.06 -0.34 -5.39
C LYS A 274 -23.05 0.70 -4.28
N ALA A 275 -22.17 1.68 -4.36
CA ALA A 275 -22.12 2.74 -3.36
C ALA A 275 -23.33 3.68 -3.44
N SER A 276 -23.66 4.31 -2.32
CA SER A 276 -24.70 5.34 -2.24
C SER A 276 -24.40 6.52 -3.16
N SER A 277 -25.43 7.26 -3.56
CA SER A 277 -25.30 8.47 -4.38
C SER A 277 -24.41 9.50 -3.70
N ALA A 278 -24.64 9.75 -2.41
CA ALA A 278 -23.87 10.70 -1.60
C ALA A 278 -22.38 10.33 -1.53
N PHE A 279 -22.05 9.07 -1.23
CA PHE A 279 -20.66 8.61 -1.23
C PHE A 279 -20.04 8.67 -2.63
N SER A 280 -20.78 8.28 -3.66
CA SER A 280 -20.30 8.33 -5.05
C SER A 280 -19.96 9.74 -5.48
N GLU A 281 -20.78 10.72 -5.10
CA GLU A 281 -20.54 12.12 -5.45
C GLU A 281 -19.33 12.68 -4.70
N TYR A 282 -19.22 12.44 -3.39
CA TYR A 282 -18.04 12.80 -2.62
C TYR A 282 -16.77 12.16 -3.19
N PHE A 283 -16.82 10.87 -3.52
CA PHE A 283 -15.67 10.13 -4.06
C PHE A 283 -15.24 10.66 -5.44
N LYS A 284 -16.19 11.07 -6.28
CA LYS A 284 -15.89 11.74 -7.57
C LYS A 284 -15.18 13.07 -7.38
N THR A 285 -15.75 13.96 -6.57
CA THR A 285 -15.29 15.35 -6.46
C THR A 285 -14.01 15.49 -5.65
N SER A 286 -13.80 14.62 -4.66
CA SER A 286 -12.64 14.69 -3.76
C SER A 286 -11.49 13.74 -4.12
N LEU A 287 -11.79 12.47 -4.43
CA LEU A 287 -10.77 11.40 -4.52
C LEU A 287 -10.41 11.00 -5.96
N LEU A 288 -11.31 11.21 -6.92
CA LEU A 288 -11.13 10.79 -8.33
C LEU A 288 -10.84 11.92 -9.31
N LYS A 289 -10.85 13.18 -8.87
CA LYS A 289 -10.66 14.33 -9.75
C LYS A 289 -9.33 14.22 -10.54
N GLY A 290 -9.44 14.05 -11.86
CA GLY A 290 -8.30 13.96 -12.79
C GLY A 290 -7.51 12.64 -12.71
N TYR A 291 -8.11 11.57 -12.19
CA TYR A 291 -7.47 10.26 -12.08
C TYR A 291 -7.06 9.66 -13.43
N ALA A 292 -7.91 9.70 -14.47
CA ALA A 292 -7.56 9.11 -15.76
C ALA A 292 -6.42 9.89 -16.42
N ASN A 293 -6.43 11.22 -16.36
CA ASN A 293 -5.34 12.05 -16.85
C ASN A 293 -4.03 11.78 -16.10
N LYS A 294 -4.05 11.69 -14.76
CA LYS A 294 -2.86 11.30 -13.97
C LYS A 294 -2.34 9.92 -14.36
N LYS A 295 -3.25 8.95 -14.54
CA LYS A 295 -2.89 7.59 -14.95
C LYS A 295 -2.32 7.56 -16.37
N ALA A 296 -2.85 8.36 -17.28
CA ALA A 296 -2.35 8.50 -18.64
C ALA A 296 -0.98 9.18 -18.68
N LEU A 297 -0.76 10.20 -17.85
CA LEU A 297 0.53 10.86 -17.71
C LEU A 297 1.60 9.92 -17.14
N ASN A 298 1.26 9.12 -16.12
CA ASN A 298 2.18 8.10 -15.60
C ASN A 298 2.52 7.05 -16.66
N TRP A 299 1.52 6.56 -17.39
CA TRP A 299 1.74 5.66 -18.52
C TRP A 299 2.64 6.29 -19.58
N TYR A 300 2.39 7.56 -19.93
CA TYR A 300 3.22 8.31 -20.88
C TYR A 300 4.66 8.40 -20.43
N ASN A 301 4.92 8.84 -19.19
CA ASN A 301 6.27 8.95 -18.64
C ASN A 301 7.00 7.60 -18.63
N GLU A 302 6.31 6.52 -18.24
CA GLU A 302 6.87 5.17 -18.23
C GLU A 302 7.18 4.67 -19.65
N ILE A 303 6.34 4.98 -20.63
CA ILE A 303 6.47 4.52 -22.01
C ILE A 303 7.50 5.35 -22.79
N ASP A 304 7.55 6.66 -22.57
CA ASP A 304 8.51 7.57 -23.19
C ASP A 304 9.95 7.22 -22.75
N GLU A 305 10.15 6.98 -21.45
CA GLU A 305 11.41 6.42 -20.94
C GLU A 305 11.69 5.06 -21.60
N GLN A 306 10.65 4.25 -21.85
CA GLN A 306 10.81 2.95 -22.48
C GLN A 306 11.24 2.96 -23.91
N ILE A 307 10.60 3.77 -24.72
CA ILE A 307 10.81 3.79 -26.15
C ILE A 307 12.05 4.61 -26.53
N SER A 308 12.41 5.64 -25.75
CA SER A 308 13.65 6.39 -25.96
C SER A 308 14.92 5.51 -25.96
N SER A 309 14.83 4.30 -25.41
CA SER A 309 15.93 3.33 -25.34
C SER A 309 15.86 2.18 -26.35
N ILE A 310 14.81 2.12 -27.18
CA ILE A 310 14.60 1.06 -28.16
C ILE A 310 14.83 1.63 -29.56
N GLU A 311 15.77 1.04 -30.30
CA GLU A 311 15.92 1.29 -31.72
C GLU A 311 15.00 0.34 -32.49
N PHE A 312 13.95 0.90 -33.09
CA PHE A 312 13.01 0.13 -33.89
C PHE A 312 13.49 -0.01 -35.33
N SER A 313 13.23 -1.18 -35.92
CA SER A 313 13.59 -1.47 -37.31
C SER A 313 12.72 -0.67 -38.30
N SER A 314 11.54 -0.23 -37.86
CA SER A 314 10.59 0.53 -38.68
C SER A 314 9.57 1.30 -37.84
N ILE A 315 8.97 2.34 -38.43
CA ILE A 315 7.87 3.11 -37.82
C ILE A 315 6.66 2.20 -37.55
N GLN A 316 6.39 1.22 -38.41
CA GLN A 316 5.27 0.29 -38.28
C GLN A 316 5.43 -0.60 -37.04
N GLU A 317 6.65 -1.07 -36.76
CA GLU A 317 6.97 -1.85 -35.57
C GLU A 317 6.76 -1.02 -34.30
N ALA A 318 7.32 0.20 -34.26
CA ALA A 318 7.16 1.13 -33.15
C ALA A 318 5.67 1.45 -32.89
N THR A 319 4.92 1.74 -33.95
CA THR A 319 3.48 2.02 -33.92
C THR A 319 2.69 0.86 -33.31
N LYS A 320 2.96 -0.37 -33.74
CA LYS A 320 2.28 -1.56 -33.24
C LYS A 320 2.52 -1.77 -31.75
N VAL A 321 3.75 -1.56 -31.29
CA VAL A 321 4.14 -1.72 -29.88
C VAL A 321 3.46 -0.66 -29.00
N ILE A 322 3.49 0.61 -29.42
CA ILE A 322 2.86 1.73 -28.68
C ILE A 322 1.35 1.54 -28.58
N TYR A 323 0.68 1.27 -29.71
CA TYR A 323 -0.76 1.05 -29.70
C TYR A 323 -1.15 -0.19 -28.90
N ALA A 324 -0.41 -1.29 -28.98
CA ALA A 324 -0.69 -2.46 -28.16
C ALA A 324 -0.60 -2.14 -26.65
N SER A 325 0.41 -1.37 -26.23
CA SER A 325 0.54 -0.90 -24.85
C SER A 325 -0.64 -0.01 -24.45
N PHE A 326 -0.98 1.00 -25.26
CA PHE A 326 -2.10 1.90 -24.99
C PHE A 326 -3.44 1.17 -24.96
N SER A 327 -3.74 0.34 -25.95
CA SER A 327 -4.98 -0.44 -26.03
C SER A 327 -5.12 -1.44 -24.89
N SER A 328 -4.02 -2.01 -24.38
CA SER A 328 -4.07 -2.88 -23.20
C SER A 328 -4.53 -2.13 -21.93
N MET A 329 -4.25 -0.83 -21.86
CA MET A 329 -4.45 0.00 -20.67
C MET A 329 -5.74 0.84 -20.71
N PHE A 330 -6.01 1.42 -21.87
CA PHE A 330 -7.06 2.40 -22.13
C PHE A 330 -8.03 1.93 -23.22
N GLY A 331 -7.87 0.70 -23.71
CA GLY A 331 -8.77 0.11 -24.70
C GLY A 331 -10.21 0.04 -24.19
N GLY A 332 -11.17 0.26 -25.09
CA GLY A 332 -12.59 0.16 -24.80
C GLY A 332 -13.20 1.36 -24.06
N GLY A 333 -12.46 2.48 -23.90
CA GLY A 333 -12.97 3.74 -23.35
C GLY A 333 -13.35 3.70 -21.87
N LYS A 334 -12.90 2.66 -21.15
CA LYS A 334 -13.21 2.44 -19.74
C LYS A 334 -11.98 1.95 -18.98
N ILE A 335 -11.64 2.64 -17.90
CA ILE A 335 -10.62 2.20 -16.94
C ILE A 335 -11.32 1.51 -15.78
N ASN A 336 -11.07 0.21 -15.62
CA ASN A 336 -11.46 -0.54 -14.43
C ASN A 336 -10.27 -0.61 -13.47
N THR A 337 -10.41 -0.05 -12.28
CA THR A 337 -9.32 0.01 -11.30
C THR A 337 -9.80 -0.30 -9.89
N LYS A 338 -8.86 -0.66 -9.01
CA LYS A 338 -9.07 -0.80 -7.58
C LYS A 338 -8.32 0.34 -6.89
N LEU A 339 -9.06 1.19 -6.20
CA LEU A 339 -8.51 2.24 -5.34
C LEU A 339 -8.64 1.83 -3.89
N SER A 340 -7.86 2.47 -3.02
CA SER A 340 -7.90 2.26 -1.59
C SER A 340 -8.27 3.55 -0.89
N ILE A 341 -9.26 3.52 -0.01
CA ILE A 341 -9.50 4.61 0.95
C ILE A 341 -8.50 4.41 2.10
N PRO A 342 -7.62 5.38 2.36
CA PRO A 342 -6.62 5.27 3.41
C PRO A 342 -7.29 5.30 4.79
N TYR A 343 -6.68 4.61 5.77
CA TYR A 343 -7.09 4.59 7.18
C TYR A 343 -8.53 4.08 7.45
N LEU A 344 -9.09 3.32 6.52
CA LEU A 344 -10.43 2.74 6.65
C LEU A 344 -10.34 1.25 6.34
N SER A 345 -10.93 0.39 7.14
CA SER A 345 -10.87 -1.06 6.88
C SER A 345 -12.07 -1.81 7.46
N HIS A 346 -12.09 -3.13 7.32
CA HIS A 346 -13.08 -3.97 7.98
C HIS A 346 -12.48 -4.66 9.20
N VAL A 347 -13.22 -4.59 10.31
CA VAL A 347 -12.98 -5.43 11.48
C VAL A 347 -14.03 -6.54 11.50
N THR A 348 -13.64 -7.74 11.88
CA THR A 348 -14.56 -8.88 11.98
C THR A 348 -15.09 -8.98 13.40
N ASP A 349 -16.39 -8.80 13.56
CA ASP A 349 -17.14 -9.04 14.79
C ASP A 349 -17.57 -10.51 14.82
N ILE A 350 -17.04 -11.28 15.78
CA ILE A 350 -17.23 -12.73 15.83
C ILE A 350 -18.23 -13.06 16.93
N GLN A 351 -19.30 -13.75 16.54
CA GLN A 351 -20.23 -14.42 17.45
C GLN A 351 -20.32 -15.90 17.06
N TYR A 352 -21.17 -16.67 17.73
CA TYR A 352 -21.32 -18.09 17.44
C TYR A 352 -22.74 -18.43 17.04
N GLN A 353 -22.88 -19.20 15.97
CA GLN A 353 -24.15 -19.75 15.50
C GLN A 353 -24.31 -21.21 15.93
N GLU A 354 -25.55 -21.63 16.16
CA GLU A 354 -25.88 -22.99 16.58
C GLU A 354 -25.43 -24.05 15.56
N LYS A 355 -25.71 -23.81 14.28
CA LYS A 355 -25.38 -24.75 13.20
C LYS A 355 -23.88 -24.75 12.92
N ALA A 356 -23.22 -25.87 13.23
CA ALA A 356 -21.81 -26.07 12.95
C ALA A 356 -21.55 -26.20 11.44
N ARG A 357 -20.55 -25.47 10.94
CA ARG A 357 -20.02 -25.66 9.58
C ARG A 357 -18.95 -26.76 9.57
N LYS A 358 -18.82 -27.43 8.42
CA LYS A 358 -17.74 -28.42 8.20
C LYS A 358 -16.40 -27.71 8.12
N VAL A 359 -15.60 -27.82 9.17
CA VAL A 359 -14.23 -27.29 9.22
C VAL A 359 -13.23 -28.44 9.17
N LYS A 360 -12.28 -28.35 8.25
CA LYS A 360 -11.17 -29.31 8.14
C LYS A 360 -10.30 -29.23 9.40
N PRO A 361 -9.86 -30.37 9.97
CA PRO A 361 -8.91 -30.33 11.07
C PRO A 361 -7.61 -29.67 10.58
N SER A 362 -7.06 -28.73 11.36
CA SER A 362 -5.70 -28.29 11.11
C SER A 362 -4.78 -29.45 11.49
N LEU A 363 -4.06 -29.98 10.49
CA LEU A 363 -3.05 -31.02 10.69
C LEU A 363 -1.70 -30.33 10.78
N ASP A 364 -1.58 -29.46 11.78
CA ASP A 364 -0.39 -28.65 11.98
C ASP A 364 0.66 -29.45 12.72
N PHE A 365 1.56 -30.07 11.96
CA PHE A 365 2.71 -30.76 12.51
C PHE A 365 3.95 -30.55 11.67
N THR A 366 5.07 -30.29 12.34
CA THR A 366 6.36 -30.21 11.66
C THR A 366 6.79 -31.60 11.22
N LYS A 367 6.76 -31.86 9.91
CA LYS A 367 7.09 -33.17 9.31
C LYS A 367 8.58 -33.51 9.49
N ARG A 368 8.88 -34.80 9.68
CA ARG A 368 10.24 -35.34 9.54
C ARG A 368 10.36 -36.06 8.20
N VAL A 369 11.54 -36.02 7.60
CA VAL A 369 11.85 -36.88 6.46
C VAL A 369 11.78 -38.32 6.94
N ALA A 370 10.90 -39.13 6.38
CA ALA A 370 10.82 -40.54 6.70
C ALA A 370 11.29 -41.36 5.49
N LYS A 371 12.09 -42.40 5.73
CA LYS A 371 12.51 -43.37 4.71
C LYS A 371 12.20 -44.76 5.23
N ILE A 372 11.60 -45.60 4.41
CA ILE A 372 11.45 -47.02 4.69
C ILE A 372 12.78 -47.68 4.32
N ARG A 373 13.43 -48.33 5.28
CA ARG A 373 14.63 -49.16 5.05
C ARG A 373 14.36 -50.54 5.61
N SER A 374 14.42 -51.56 4.76
CA SER A 374 14.17 -52.97 5.14
C SER A 374 12.85 -53.14 5.91
N GLY A 375 11.75 -52.58 5.38
CA GLY A 375 10.42 -52.63 6.02
C GLY A 375 10.23 -51.77 7.27
N LYS A 376 11.29 -51.18 7.85
CA LYS A 376 11.22 -50.32 9.04
C LYS A 376 11.20 -48.84 8.65
N LEU A 377 10.26 -48.09 9.23
CA LEU A 377 10.16 -46.64 9.05
C LEU A 377 11.27 -45.93 9.84
N THR A 378 12.29 -45.43 9.15
CA THR A 378 13.36 -44.63 9.77
C THR A 378 13.06 -43.13 9.61
N LYS A 379 12.97 -42.41 10.73
CA LYS A 379 12.76 -40.95 10.74
C LYS A 379 14.11 -40.22 10.71
N GLY A 380 14.35 -39.48 9.63
CA GLY A 380 15.49 -38.60 9.40
C GLY A 380 15.31 -37.19 9.96
N THR A 381 15.90 -36.20 9.29
CA THR A 381 15.91 -34.79 9.69
C THR A 381 14.53 -34.15 9.65
N THR A 382 14.31 -33.12 10.48
CA THR A 382 13.08 -32.31 10.47
C THR A 382 13.04 -31.45 9.21
N ARG A 383 11.86 -31.39 8.55
CA ARG A 383 11.62 -30.41 7.49
C ARG A 383 11.43 -29.04 8.14
N LEU A 384 12.18 -28.04 7.69
CA LEU A 384 12.12 -26.66 8.20
C LEU A 384 10.97 -25.87 7.58
N SER A 385 9.79 -26.52 7.52
CA SER A 385 8.53 -25.90 7.16
C SER A 385 7.70 -25.87 8.43
N PHE A 386 7.72 -24.72 9.09
CA PHE A 386 6.96 -24.47 10.30
C PHE A 386 5.59 -23.90 9.94
N TYR A 387 4.68 -23.96 10.91
CA TYR A 387 3.30 -23.49 10.79
C TYR A 387 3.08 -22.32 11.75
N ASN A 388 2.02 -21.55 11.52
CA ASN A 388 1.69 -20.40 12.36
C ASN A 388 1.09 -20.82 13.71
N LEU A 389 1.24 -19.98 14.72
CA LEU A 389 0.59 -20.20 16.00
C LEU A 389 -0.93 -20.08 15.84
N GLU A 390 -1.66 -21.17 16.12
CA GLU A 390 -3.12 -21.19 16.09
C GLU A 390 -3.67 -21.32 17.52
N THR A 391 -4.27 -20.26 18.06
CA THR A 391 -4.79 -20.26 19.43
C THR A 391 -6.27 -20.61 19.52
N ASN A 392 -7.01 -20.58 18.41
CA ASN A 392 -8.43 -20.89 18.40
C ASN A 392 -8.70 -22.39 18.19
N PRO A 393 -9.70 -22.96 18.87
CA PRO A 393 -10.09 -24.36 18.67
C PRO A 393 -10.87 -24.56 17.37
N ARG A 394 -10.90 -25.78 16.82
CA ARG A 394 -11.79 -26.13 15.69
C ARG A 394 -13.26 -25.72 15.92
N LEU A 395 -13.73 -25.82 17.17
CA LEU A 395 -15.08 -25.41 17.56
C LEU A 395 -15.35 -23.93 17.25
N HIS A 396 -14.34 -23.07 17.43
CA HIS A 396 -14.43 -21.65 17.06
C HIS A 396 -14.76 -21.53 15.58
N TYR A 397 -13.93 -22.08 14.68
CA TYR A 397 -14.18 -21.98 13.25
C TYR A 397 -15.50 -22.60 12.79
N ALA A 398 -15.90 -23.72 13.43
CA ALA A 398 -17.11 -24.43 13.08
C ALA A 398 -18.36 -23.58 13.35
N HIS A 399 -18.38 -22.89 14.49
CA HIS A 399 -19.53 -22.08 14.91
C HIS A 399 -19.34 -20.59 14.70
N ALA A 400 -18.15 -20.11 14.30
CA ALA A 400 -17.87 -18.68 14.16
C ALA A 400 -18.79 -18.07 13.11
N ASP A 401 -19.70 -17.26 13.57
CA ASP A 401 -20.49 -16.40 12.74
C ASP A 401 -19.71 -15.08 12.64
N ASN A 402 -19.21 -14.76 11.45
CA ASN A 402 -18.33 -13.63 11.22
C ASN A 402 -19.13 -12.52 10.56
N HIS A 403 -19.17 -11.35 11.18
CA HIS A 403 -19.78 -10.16 10.60
C HIS A 403 -18.72 -9.09 10.36
N ARG A 404 -18.60 -8.61 9.12
CA ARG A 404 -17.60 -7.58 8.78
C ARG A 404 -18.19 -6.20 8.97
N VAL A 405 -17.60 -5.43 9.87
CA VAL A 405 -18.03 -4.06 10.18
C VAL A 405 -16.96 -3.08 9.71
N LEU A 406 -17.39 -1.94 9.19
CA LEU A 406 -16.49 -0.87 8.76
C LEU A 406 -15.87 -0.16 9.97
N HIS A 407 -14.56 0.04 9.94
CA HIS A 407 -13.77 0.58 11.05
C HIS A 407 -12.77 1.63 10.55
N PRO A 408 -12.89 2.89 10.96
CA PRO A 408 -11.90 3.93 10.71
C PRO A 408 -10.74 3.82 11.70
N ASP A 409 -9.52 3.92 11.19
CA ASP A 409 -8.27 4.00 11.93
C ASP A 409 -7.98 5.47 12.24
N ILE A 410 -8.35 5.88 13.46
CA ILE A 410 -8.26 7.28 13.92
C ILE A 410 -6.82 7.61 14.35
N ASP A 411 -6.04 6.58 14.70
CA ASP A 411 -4.65 6.72 15.13
C ASP A 411 -3.71 6.94 13.92
N LEU A 412 -4.27 6.88 12.69
CA LEU A 412 -3.58 7.05 11.42
C LEU A 412 -2.31 6.20 11.32
N LEU A 413 -2.42 4.94 11.75
CA LEU A 413 -1.25 4.05 11.77
C LEU A 413 -0.70 3.88 10.34
N GLY A 414 0.50 4.41 10.13
CA GLY A 414 1.23 4.34 8.89
C GLY A 414 2.48 3.47 9.00
N GLU A 415 2.96 3.01 7.86
CA GLU A 415 4.31 2.50 7.68
C GLU A 415 5.04 3.43 6.73
N GLU A 416 6.16 3.98 7.18
CA GLU A 416 7.03 4.74 6.30
C GLU A 416 7.74 3.79 5.34
N VAL A 417 7.62 4.06 4.05
CA VAL A 417 8.30 3.31 3.00
C VAL A 417 9.01 4.28 2.09
N LYS A 418 10.12 3.85 1.50
CA LYS A 418 10.70 4.59 0.39
C LYS A 418 9.77 4.61 -0.81
N ASP A 419 9.76 5.73 -1.50
CA ASP A 419 9.12 5.82 -2.79
C ASP A 419 10.04 5.19 -3.84
N VAL A 420 9.90 3.88 -4.01
CA VAL A 420 10.63 3.14 -5.03
C VAL A 420 9.82 3.18 -6.31
N PHE A 421 10.39 3.74 -7.36
CA PHE A 421 9.79 3.69 -8.69
C PHE A 421 9.74 2.24 -9.19
N THR A 422 8.57 1.62 -9.07
CA THR A 422 8.27 0.34 -9.71
C THR A 422 7.39 0.62 -10.92
N PRO A 423 7.94 0.59 -12.15
CA PRO A 423 7.15 0.87 -13.34
C PRO A 423 5.97 -0.11 -13.40
N ALA A 424 4.77 0.44 -13.54
CA ALA A 424 3.55 -0.35 -13.66
C ALA A 424 3.46 -1.04 -15.03
N HIS A 425 4.22 -0.56 -16.00
CA HIS A 425 4.16 -0.91 -17.41
C HIS A 425 5.53 -1.41 -17.86
N TYR A 426 5.56 -2.53 -18.58
CA TYR A 426 6.80 -3.14 -19.03
C TYR A 426 6.64 -3.62 -20.46
N ILE A 427 7.39 -3.03 -21.38
CA ILE A 427 7.58 -3.50 -22.74
C ILE A 427 8.93 -4.22 -22.78
N ASP A 428 8.90 -5.54 -22.94
CA ASP A 428 10.11 -6.32 -23.24
C ASP A 428 9.92 -7.12 -24.51
N PRO A 429 10.53 -6.68 -25.61
CA PRO A 429 10.50 -7.43 -26.85
C PRO A 429 11.39 -8.69 -26.82
N ASN A 430 12.33 -8.83 -25.87
CA ASN A 430 13.34 -9.89 -25.82
C ASN A 430 13.54 -10.44 -24.39
N ALA A 431 12.44 -10.90 -23.82
CA ALA A 431 12.37 -11.45 -22.47
C ALA A 431 13.14 -12.79 -22.40
N ALA A 432 14.34 -12.79 -21.78
CA ALA A 432 15.23 -13.95 -21.78
C ALA A 432 15.70 -14.40 -20.38
N LEU A 433 15.63 -13.55 -19.35
CA LEU A 433 16.04 -13.92 -17.98
C LEU A 433 15.08 -13.30 -16.96
N GLY A 434 14.21 -14.13 -16.37
CA GLY A 434 13.35 -13.71 -15.25
C GLY A 434 11.86 -13.59 -15.54
N ASP A 435 11.38 -13.91 -16.75
CA ASP A 435 9.95 -13.84 -17.10
C ASP A 435 9.07 -14.84 -16.34
N LYS A 436 9.69 -15.87 -15.77
CA LYS A 436 9.02 -16.78 -14.81
C LYS A 436 9.05 -16.27 -13.36
N LEU A 437 9.78 -15.19 -13.05
CA LEU A 437 10.18 -14.82 -11.67
C LEU A 437 9.83 -13.40 -11.23
N ASN A 438 9.12 -12.60 -12.03
CA ASN A 438 8.73 -11.21 -11.67
C ASN A 438 9.91 -10.26 -11.37
N ILE A 439 11.14 -10.63 -11.75
CA ILE A 439 12.37 -9.87 -11.54
C ILE A 439 13.08 -9.81 -12.90
N VAL A 440 13.41 -8.61 -13.35
CA VAL A 440 13.96 -8.32 -14.68
C VAL A 440 15.35 -7.71 -14.55
N VAL A 441 16.31 -8.30 -15.26
CA VAL A 441 17.66 -7.75 -15.46
C VAL A 441 18.03 -7.95 -16.93
N ASN A 442 18.12 -6.87 -17.70
CA ASN A 442 18.46 -6.89 -19.12
C ASN A 442 19.51 -5.82 -19.45
N GLU A 443 19.94 -5.71 -20.72
CA GLU A 443 21.00 -4.74 -21.08
C GLU A 443 20.62 -3.31 -20.73
N ARG A 444 19.33 -3.00 -20.82
CA ARG A 444 18.80 -1.68 -20.56
C ARG A 444 18.83 -1.33 -19.07
N THR A 445 18.37 -2.24 -18.20
CA THR A 445 18.45 -2.00 -16.75
C THR A 445 19.90 -1.81 -16.31
N LEU A 446 20.83 -2.54 -16.93
CA LEU A 446 22.26 -2.35 -16.71
C LEU A 446 22.78 -1.01 -17.25
N SER A 447 22.41 -0.61 -18.46
CA SER A 447 22.81 0.69 -19.03
C SER A 447 22.33 1.87 -18.19
N GLN A 448 21.06 1.86 -17.76
CA GLN A 448 20.52 2.87 -16.86
C GLN A 448 21.26 2.87 -15.51
N TRP A 449 21.55 1.68 -14.98
CA TRP A 449 22.30 1.56 -13.75
C TRP A 449 23.72 2.10 -13.85
N HIS A 450 24.40 1.91 -14.99
CA HIS A 450 25.73 2.49 -15.21
C HIS A 450 25.71 4.02 -15.24
N LEU A 451 24.61 4.64 -15.70
CA LEU A 451 24.44 6.09 -15.66
C LEU A 451 24.20 6.62 -14.24
N THR A 452 23.38 5.94 -13.45
CA THR A 452 23.00 6.38 -12.09
C THR A 452 24.04 5.99 -11.03
N GLN A 453 24.70 4.85 -11.21
CA GLN A 453 25.66 4.27 -10.28
C GLN A 453 26.81 3.60 -11.06
N PRO A 454 27.84 4.38 -11.45
CA PRO A 454 29.02 3.85 -12.11
C PRO A 454 29.70 2.75 -11.30
N TYR A 455 30.37 1.81 -11.99
CA TYR A 455 31.04 0.68 -11.37
C TYR A 455 32.04 1.11 -10.28
N GLU A 456 32.72 2.23 -10.47
CA GLU A 456 33.68 2.80 -9.53
C GLU A 456 33.04 3.06 -8.16
N ARG A 457 31.78 3.52 -8.14
CA ARG A 457 31.01 3.73 -6.91
C ARG A 457 30.62 2.41 -6.25
N ILE A 458 30.18 1.42 -7.05
CA ILE A 458 29.87 0.07 -6.58
C ILE A 458 31.10 -0.58 -5.94
N LYS A 459 32.25 -0.48 -6.60
CA LYS A 459 33.53 -0.99 -6.11
C LYS A 459 33.96 -0.27 -4.84
N ALA A 460 33.82 1.06 -4.77
CA ALA A 460 34.14 1.82 -3.57
C ALA A 460 33.30 1.37 -2.36
N GLU A 461 32.01 1.12 -2.55
CA GLU A 461 31.13 0.61 -1.49
C GLU A 461 31.53 -0.81 -1.04
N HIS A 462 31.80 -1.70 -1.99
CA HIS A 462 32.31 -3.05 -1.71
C HIS A 462 33.62 -3.01 -0.90
N ASP A 463 34.58 -2.20 -1.33
CA ASP A 463 35.91 -2.12 -0.70
C ASP A 463 35.84 -1.44 0.67
N LEU A 464 35.01 -0.40 0.81
CA LEU A 464 34.75 0.26 2.09
C LEU A 464 34.16 -0.71 3.10
N ALA A 465 33.17 -1.51 2.70
CA ALA A 465 32.58 -2.54 3.56
C ALA A 465 33.64 -3.56 4.02
N LEU A 466 34.50 -4.02 3.10
CA LEU A 466 35.61 -4.92 3.44
C LEU A 466 36.57 -4.30 4.46
N ILE A 467 37.01 -3.05 4.24
CA ILE A 467 37.91 -2.32 5.14
C ILE A 467 37.29 -2.18 6.52
N GLN A 468 36.01 -1.77 6.59
CA GLN A 468 35.28 -1.63 7.84
C GLN A 468 35.15 -2.96 8.58
N ASN A 469 34.83 -4.05 7.86
CA ASN A 469 34.72 -5.38 8.46
C ASN A 469 36.06 -5.88 9.01
N ILE A 470 37.16 -5.65 8.29
CA ILE A 470 38.51 -5.96 8.79
C ILE A 470 38.82 -5.17 10.06
N ARG A 471 38.51 -3.86 10.07
CA ARG A 471 38.71 -3.00 11.25
C ARG A 471 37.87 -3.47 12.43
N ARG A 472 36.58 -3.73 12.26
CA ARG A 472 35.67 -4.24 13.31
C ARG A 472 36.15 -5.56 13.91
N ARG A 473 36.63 -6.46 13.06
CA ARG A 473 37.17 -7.76 13.48
C ARG A 473 38.46 -7.64 14.28
N ARG A 474 39.29 -6.63 13.99
CA ARG A 474 40.53 -6.35 14.75
C ARG A 474 40.25 -5.74 16.12
N LEU A 475 39.28 -4.82 16.19
CA LEU A 475 39.02 -4.01 17.39
C LEU A 475 38.27 -4.72 18.52
N SER A 476 37.55 -5.81 18.25
CA SER A 476 36.75 -6.50 19.27
C SER A 476 37.03 -8.00 19.34
N LEU A 477 37.25 -8.51 20.56
CA LEU A 477 37.38 -9.94 20.84
C LEU A 477 36.09 -10.70 20.51
N SER A 478 34.92 -10.11 20.72
CA SER A 478 33.62 -10.73 20.38
C SER A 478 33.43 -10.84 18.86
N ASN A 479 33.99 -9.90 18.09
CA ASN A 479 33.84 -9.85 16.63
C ASN A 479 34.88 -10.69 15.88
N ARG A 480 35.88 -11.29 16.54
CA ARG A 480 36.89 -12.16 15.87
C ARG A 480 36.28 -13.32 15.10
N LYS A 481 35.11 -13.79 15.54
CA LYS A 481 34.34 -14.89 14.95
C LYS A 481 33.44 -14.45 13.78
N GLN A 482 33.21 -13.15 13.59
CA GLN A 482 32.45 -12.64 12.46
C GLN A 482 33.25 -12.75 11.15
N SER A 483 32.53 -13.05 10.07
CA SER A 483 33.12 -13.06 8.73
C SER A 483 33.48 -11.64 8.29
N VAL A 484 34.62 -11.48 7.65
CA VAL A 484 34.96 -10.21 6.97
C VAL A 484 34.18 -10.00 5.67
N ARG A 485 33.51 -11.06 5.21
CA ARG A 485 32.71 -11.09 3.98
C ARG A 485 31.26 -10.69 4.26
N SER A 486 31.01 -9.75 5.16
CA SER A 486 29.64 -9.38 5.55
C SER A 486 29.18 -8.08 4.91
N THR A 487 27.85 -7.93 4.78
CA THR A 487 27.20 -6.71 4.30
C THR A 487 25.89 -6.48 5.03
N GLN A 488 25.31 -5.29 4.88
CA GLN A 488 23.91 -5.05 5.24
C GLN A 488 23.00 -5.80 4.26
N LEU A 489 22.53 -6.97 4.67
CA LEU A 489 21.68 -7.84 3.86
C LEU A 489 20.29 -7.22 3.70
N GLY A 490 19.70 -7.35 2.50
CA GLY A 490 18.47 -6.65 2.11
C GLY A 490 18.72 -5.25 1.53
N ALA A 491 19.65 -4.46 2.10
CA ALA A 491 19.94 -3.10 1.65
C ALA A 491 20.45 -3.04 0.20
N VAL A 492 21.40 -3.90 -0.17
CA VAL A 492 21.90 -3.99 -1.56
C VAL A 492 20.77 -4.34 -2.53
N ALA A 493 19.88 -5.26 -2.16
CA ALA A 493 18.74 -5.63 -3.02
C ALA A 493 17.78 -4.45 -3.20
N ARG A 494 17.51 -3.66 -2.16
CA ARG A 494 16.71 -2.43 -2.27
C ARG A 494 17.40 -1.38 -3.13
N SER A 495 18.67 -1.10 -2.86
CA SER A 495 19.47 -0.16 -3.65
C SER A 495 19.45 -0.52 -5.13
N MET A 496 19.60 -1.80 -5.50
CA MET A 496 19.53 -2.24 -6.90
C MET A 496 18.15 -2.03 -7.55
N VAL A 497 17.07 -2.05 -6.78
CA VAL A 497 15.73 -1.70 -7.30
C VAL A 497 15.59 -0.17 -7.40
N GLU A 498 16.06 0.56 -6.38
CA GLU A 498 16.04 2.04 -6.32
C GLU A 498 16.84 2.68 -7.47
N THR A 499 18.02 2.15 -7.79
CA THR A 499 18.91 2.69 -8.84
C THR A 499 18.59 2.17 -10.24
N GLY A 500 17.58 1.30 -10.38
CA GLY A 500 17.11 0.77 -11.66
C GLY A 500 17.88 -0.43 -12.22
N ALA A 501 18.87 -0.94 -11.48
CA ALA A 501 19.65 -2.14 -11.86
C ALA A 501 18.80 -3.39 -12.04
N VAL A 502 17.79 -3.52 -11.18
CA VAL A 502 16.83 -4.62 -11.14
C VAL A 502 15.43 -4.06 -11.14
N ARG A 503 14.63 -4.45 -12.13
CA ARG A 503 13.20 -4.09 -12.15
C ARG A 503 12.38 -5.25 -11.58
N ILE A 504 11.34 -4.94 -10.82
CA ILE A 504 10.43 -5.94 -10.24
C ILE A 504 8.99 -5.63 -10.63
N SER A 505 8.19 -6.67 -10.88
CA SER A 505 6.78 -6.46 -11.22
C SER A 505 5.98 -5.97 -10.01
N LEU A 506 4.96 -5.12 -10.24
CA LEU A 506 4.06 -4.65 -9.18
C LEU A 506 3.42 -5.80 -8.38
N LYS A 507 3.18 -6.95 -9.02
CA LYS A 507 2.61 -8.14 -8.36
C LYS A 507 3.59 -8.78 -7.36
N TYR A 508 4.88 -8.69 -7.63
CA TYR A 508 5.94 -9.24 -6.77
C TYR A 508 6.42 -8.26 -5.71
N TYR A 509 6.18 -6.96 -5.88
CA TYR A 509 6.58 -5.93 -4.94
C TYR A 509 6.26 -6.25 -3.46
N PRO A 510 5.04 -6.72 -3.09
CA PRO A 510 4.76 -7.11 -1.70
C PRO A 510 5.62 -8.27 -1.22
N THR A 511 5.85 -9.27 -2.07
CA THR A 511 6.71 -10.43 -1.75
C THR A 511 8.17 -10.02 -1.61
N PHE A 512 8.66 -9.13 -2.47
CA PHE A 512 9.99 -8.55 -2.36
C PHE A 512 10.18 -7.83 -1.03
N LEU A 513 9.23 -6.96 -0.64
CA LEU A 513 9.26 -6.27 0.64
C LEU A 513 9.28 -7.25 1.81
N ASP A 514 8.38 -8.24 1.84
CA ASP A 514 8.34 -9.23 2.92
C ASP A 514 9.66 -9.99 3.07
N ILE A 515 10.28 -10.40 1.95
CA ILE A 515 11.57 -11.11 1.99
C ILE A 515 12.69 -10.17 2.45
N ALA A 516 12.74 -8.93 1.94
CA ALA A 516 13.74 -7.95 2.32
C ALA A 516 13.65 -7.60 3.81
N LYS A 517 12.45 -7.28 4.31
CA LYS A 517 12.17 -7.01 5.73
C LYS A 517 12.58 -8.18 6.63
N ARG A 518 12.19 -9.40 6.24
CA ARG A 518 12.60 -10.62 6.95
C ARG A 518 14.12 -10.75 7.01
N THR A 519 14.79 -10.57 5.88
CA THR A 519 16.24 -10.73 5.79
C THR A 519 16.97 -9.66 6.60
N GLU A 520 16.52 -8.41 6.56
CA GLU A 520 17.06 -7.34 7.39
C GLU A 520 16.89 -7.61 8.87
N LEU A 521 15.70 -8.03 9.30
CA LEU A 521 15.46 -8.35 10.70
C LEU A 521 16.32 -9.53 11.18
N LEU A 522 16.54 -10.54 10.32
CA LEU A 522 17.48 -11.62 10.61
C LEU A 522 18.94 -11.11 10.68
N SER A 523 19.29 -10.12 9.86
CA SER A 523 20.61 -9.48 9.88
C SER A 523 20.82 -8.67 11.16
N GLU A 524 19.81 -7.93 11.60
CA GLU A 524 19.81 -7.14 12.84
C GLU A 524 19.93 -8.04 14.07
N LEU A 525 19.24 -9.18 14.07
CA LEU A 525 19.40 -10.23 15.09
C LEU A 525 20.79 -10.90 15.04
N GLY A 526 21.65 -10.60 14.06
CA GLY A 526 22.96 -11.21 13.88
C GLY A 526 22.93 -12.66 13.41
N CYS A 527 21.79 -13.14 12.86
CA CYS A 527 21.65 -14.54 12.46
C CYS A 527 22.68 -14.96 11.40
N PHE A 528 23.08 -14.03 10.54
CA PHE A 528 23.96 -14.33 9.41
C PHE A 528 25.46 -14.35 9.77
N ASP A 529 25.83 -13.82 10.94
CA ASP A 529 27.21 -13.83 11.43
C ASP A 529 27.72 -15.24 11.73
N TYR A 530 26.80 -16.16 12.02
CA TYR A 530 27.11 -17.53 12.44
C TYR A 530 26.99 -18.56 11.30
N GLN A 531 26.75 -18.14 10.06
CA GLN A 531 26.53 -19.07 8.92
C GLN A 531 27.72 -19.98 8.66
N ASP A 532 28.94 -19.46 8.85
CA ASP A 532 30.17 -20.20 8.58
C ASP A 532 30.50 -21.26 9.63
N MET A 533 29.86 -21.19 10.80
CA MET A 533 30.02 -22.16 11.88
C MET A 533 29.38 -23.51 11.52
N ASN A 534 29.93 -24.58 12.09
CA ASN A 534 29.37 -25.92 12.02
C ASN A 534 28.32 -26.13 13.13
N ALA A 535 27.55 -27.21 13.03
CA ALA A 535 26.47 -27.47 13.98
C ALA A 535 26.94 -27.71 15.42
N SER A 536 28.17 -28.17 15.65
CA SER A 536 28.74 -28.38 16.98
C SER A 536 29.15 -27.06 17.62
N GLU A 537 29.80 -26.18 16.86
CA GLU A 537 30.16 -24.82 17.27
C GLU A 537 28.91 -23.99 17.63
N LEU A 538 27.85 -24.05 16.81
CA LEU A 538 26.61 -23.34 17.10
C LEU A 538 25.98 -23.78 18.42
N LYS A 539 26.01 -25.08 18.73
CA LYS A 539 25.42 -25.62 19.97
C LYS A 539 26.13 -25.16 21.24
N GLN A 540 27.37 -24.67 21.14
CA GLN A 540 28.11 -24.15 22.28
C GLN A 540 27.72 -22.70 22.64
N LEU A 541 26.97 -22.02 21.76
CA LEU A 541 26.53 -20.64 22.01
C LEU A 541 25.32 -20.61 22.95
N PRO A 542 25.26 -19.69 23.93
CA PRO A 542 24.23 -19.69 24.99
C PRO A 542 22.80 -19.35 24.48
N PHE A 543 22.71 -18.62 23.36
CA PHE A 543 21.46 -18.26 22.68
C PHE A 543 21.06 -19.25 21.58
N MET A 544 21.77 -20.38 21.46
CA MET A 544 21.44 -21.45 20.53
C MET A 544 20.82 -22.64 21.26
N VAL A 545 19.87 -23.30 20.61
CA VAL A 545 19.10 -24.41 21.17
C VAL A 545 19.13 -25.57 20.18
N SER A 546 19.35 -26.77 20.69
CA SER A 546 19.24 -27.98 19.87
C SER A 546 17.79 -28.19 19.40
N MET A 547 17.61 -28.80 18.22
CA MET A 547 16.27 -29.18 17.75
C MET A 547 15.52 -30.07 18.75
N GLN A 548 16.22 -30.91 19.52
CA GLN A 548 15.60 -31.73 20.56
C GLN A 548 15.03 -30.86 21.69
N LYS A 549 15.83 -29.92 22.23
CA LYS A 549 15.38 -29.02 23.29
C LYS A 549 14.24 -28.12 22.81
N HIS A 550 14.33 -27.61 21.58
CA HIS A 550 13.24 -26.84 20.99
C HIS A 550 11.93 -27.63 20.87
N ARG A 551 11.96 -28.91 20.51
CA ARG A 551 10.74 -29.75 20.49
C ARG A 551 10.12 -29.87 21.88
N ILE A 552 10.93 -29.98 22.93
CA ILE A 552 10.47 -30.01 24.33
C ILE A 552 9.81 -28.67 24.70
N ASP A 553 10.47 -27.55 24.39
CA ASP A 553 9.95 -26.22 24.70
C ASP A 553 8.66 -25.92 23.93
N LYS A 554 8.61 -26.29 22.64
CA LYS A 554 7.41 -26.21 21.81
C LYS A 554 6.27 -27.06 22.36
N ALA A 555 6.56 -28.27 22.85
CA ALA A 555 5.53 -29.11 23.47
C ALA A 555 4.92 -28.43 24.72
N LYS A 556 5.75 -27.82 25.58
CA LYS A 556 5.28 -27.04 26.74
C LYS A 556 4.40 -25.87 26.32
N LEU A 557 4.82 -25.12 25.31
CA LEU A 557 4.04 -24.00 24.76
C LEU A 557 2.68 -24.47 24.20
N LEU A 558 2.66 -25.58 23.47
CA LEU A 558 1.43 -26.14 22.90
C LEU A 558 0.46 -26.68 23.97
N LEU A 559 0.93 -27.04 25.16
CA LEU A 559 0.05 -27.35 26.30
C LEU A 559 -0.72 -26.10 26.74
N HIS A 560 -0.06 -24.95 26.83
CA HIS A 560 -0.75 -23.70 27.16
C HIS A 560 -1.72 -23.26 26.05
N VAL A 561 -1.35 -23.45 24.77
CA VAL A 561 -2.29 -23.28 23.65
C VAL A 561 -3.52 -24.19 23.81
N ARG A 562 -3.34 -25.43 24.28
CA ARG A 562 -4.45 -26.36 24.53
C ARG A 562 -5.35 -25.88 25.66
N GLU A 563 -4.81 -25.32 26.73
CA GLU A 563 -5.58 -24.70 27.83
C GLU A 563 -6.40 -23.51 27.32
N ARG A 564 -5.79 -22.60 26.57
CA ARG A 564 -6.49 -21.46 25.94
C ARG A 564 -7.61 -21.93 25.00
N ARG A 565 -7.34 -22.95 24.18
CA ARG A 565 -8.36 -23.59 23.32
C ARG A 565 -9.49 -24.22 24.13
N ASN A 566 -9.21 -24.80 25.31
CA ASN A 566 -10.23 -25.33 26.22
C ASN A 566 -11.11 -24.22 26.80
N ALA A 567 -10.51 -23.12 27.26
CA ALA A 567 -11.24 -21.96 27.77
C ALA A 567 -12.15 -21.36 26.68
N ILE A 568 -11.64 -21.20 25.46
CA ILE A 568 -12.44 -20.73 24.31
C ILE A 568 -13.56 -21.72 24.01
N ARG A 569 -13.31 -23.05 24.03
CA ARG A 569 -14.37 -24.06 23.87
C ARG A 569 -15.49 -23.90 24.90
N HIS A 570 -15.14 -23.66 26.16
CA HIS A 570 -16.12 -23.45 27.23
C HIS A 570 -16.97 -22.19 26.95
N LYS A 571 -16.32 -21.07 26.62
CA LYS A 571 -17.00 -19.82 26.24
C LYS A 571 -17.95 -20.02 25.05
N ILE A 572 -17.51 -20.74 24.02
CA ILE A 572 -18.35 -21.04 22.85
C ILE A 572 -19.58 -21.84 23.26
N LYS A 573 -19.41 -22.92 24.04
CA LYS A 573 -20.53 -23.74 24.50
C LYS A 573 -21.57 -22.92 25.29
N LEU A 574 -21.11 -22.00 26.14
CA LEU A 574 -21.98 -21.09 26.86
C LEU A 574 -22.76 -20.18 25.90
N GLN A 575 -22.09 -19.54 24.94
CA GLN A 575 -22.74 -18.66 23.97
C GLN A 575 -23.70 -19.41 23.03
N LEU A 576 -23.40 -20.65 22.67
CA LEU A 576 -24.31 -21.51 21.89
C LEU A 576 -25.60 -21.83 22.65
N SER A 577 -25.56 -21.86 23.99
CA SER A 577 -26.78 -22.02 24.81
C SER A 577 -27.61 -20.74 24.93
N ARG A 578 -27.07 -19.60 24.51
CA ARG A 578 -27.69 -18.26 24.64
C ARG A 578 -27.54 -17.44 23.35
N PRO A 579 -28.18 -17.85 22.25
CA PRO A 579 -28.00 -17.20 20.94
C PRO A 579 -28.41 -15.71 20.94
N LEU A 580 -29.35 -15.31 21.80
CA LEU A 580 -29.84 -13.93 21.92
C LEU A 580 -28.80 -12.96 22.46
N GLU A 581 -27.99 -13.39 23.44
CA GLU A 581 -26.88 -12.57 23.96
C GLU A 581 -25.88 -12.21 22.83
N GLY A 582 -25.74 -13.07 21.83
CA GLY A 582 -24.90 -12.81 20.66
C GLY A 582 -25.46 -11.72 19.73
N CYS A 583 -26.79 -11.61 19.61
CA CYS A 583 -27.44 -10.52 18.86
C CYS A 583 -27.30 -9.19 19.62
N GLU A 584 -27.63 -9.18 20.91
CA GLU A 584 -27.51 -8.00 21.77
C GLU A 584 -26.08 -7.48 21.82
N SER A 585 -25.09 -8.38 21.97
CA SER A 585 -23.68 -8.02 22.00
C SER A 585 -23.24 -7.32 20.70
N ARG A 586 -23.67 -7.80 19.52
CA ARG A 586 -23.34 -7.15 18.25
C ARG A 586 -24.00 -5.79 18.09
N LEU A 587 -25.28 -5.69 18.47
CA LEU A 587 -26.03 -4.43 18.40
C LEU A 587 -25.40 -3.39 19.32
N ARG A 588 -25.07 -3.76 20.56
CA ARG A 588 -24.36 -2.90 21.51
C ARG A 588 -23.01 -2.44 20.94
N ASN A 589 -22.18 -3.37 20.47
CA ASN A 589 -20.89 -3.04 19.85
C ASN A 589 -21.05 -2.12 18.64
N HIS A 590 -22.11 -2.29 17.84
CA HIS A 590 -22.39 -1.41 16.72
C HIS A 590 -22.78 0.00 17.20
N CYS A 591 -23.71 0.13 18.14
CA CYS A 591 -24.10 1.41 18.74
C CYS A 591 -22.94 2.13 19.42
N ASP A 592 -22.07 1.42 20.15
CA ASP A 592 -20.90 2.03 20.79
C ASP A 592 -19.89 2.55 19.77
N ARG A 593 -19.72 1.84 18.64
CA ARG A 593 -18.93 2.34 17.49
C ARG A 593 -19.56 3.61 16.90
N LEU A 594 -20.89 3.64 16.71
CA LEU A 594 -21.58 4.81 16.20
C LEU A 594 -21.36 6.03 17.11
N LYS A 595 -21.54 5.88 18.43
CA LYS A 595 -21.25 6.95 19.41
C LYS A 595 -19.84 7.47 19.24
N LYS A 596 -18.85 6.57 19.28
CA LYS A 596 -17.44 6.92 19.20
C LYS A 596 -17.12 7.69 17.92
N TYR A 597 -17.57 7.20 16.76
CA TYR A 597 -17.17 7.76 15.47
C TYR A 597 -17.95 9.01 15.08
N LEU A 598 -19.23 9.11 15.41
CA LEU A 598 -20.02 10.33 15.15
C LEU A 598 -19.58 11.48 16.07
N ALA A 599 -19.30 11.21 17.34
CA ALA A 599 -18.71 12.20 18.25
C ALA A 599 -17.35 12.68 17.73
N ARG A 600 -16.48 11.73 17.36
CA ARG A 600 -15.15 12.06 16.84
C ARG A 600 -15.22 12.80 15.50
N PHE A 601 -16.22 12.52 14.66
CA PHE A 601 -16.43 13.26 13.42
C PHE A 601 -16.75 14.72 13.74
N GLY A 602 -17.72 14.98 14.62
CA GLY A 602 -18.06 16.33 15.08
C GLY A 602 -16.86 17.06 15.70
N GLU A 603 -16.08 16.39 16.56
CA GLU A 603 -14.85 16.95 17.15
C GLU A 603 -13.79 17.26 16.09
N SER A 604 -13.57 16.37 15.12
CA SER A 604 -12.58 16.56 14.07
C SER A 604 -12.91 17.73 13.14
N THR A 605 -14.20 17.98 12.88
CA THR A 605 -14.63 19.16 12.10
C THR A 605 -14.31 20.45 12.84
N VAL A 606 -14.59 20.49 14.15
CA VAL A 606 -14.25 21.65 15.00
C VAL A 606 -12.75 21.94 14.99
N LYS A 607 -11.92 20.89 15.12
CA LYS A 607 -10.46 21.02 15.10
C LYS A 607 -9.91 21.42 13.74
N LEU A 608 -10.48 20.90 12.65
CA LEU A 608 -10.08 21.24 11.27
C LEU A 608 -10.21 22.74 10.99
N ASN A 609 -11.22 23.38 11.57
CA ASN A 609 -11.51 24.80 11.35
C ASN A 609 -10.79 25.72 12.36
N ASN A 610 -10.02 25.17 13.30
CA ASN A 610 -9.21 25.91 14.28
C ASN A 610 -7.77 25.35 14.38
N PRO A 611 -7.02 25.29 13.27
CA PRO A 611 -5.72 24.59 13.22
C PRO A 611 -4.66 25.19 14.14
N THR A 612 -4.80 26.46 14.52
CA THR A 612 -3.84 27.21 15.34
C THR A 612 -3.97 26.95 16.83
N LEU A 613 -5.16 26.55 17.29
CA LEU A 613 -5.44 26.17 18.68
C LEU A 613 -5.16 24.68 18.93
N PHE A 614 -5.13 23.88 17.87
CA PHE A 614 -4.91 22.45 17.93
C PHE A 614 -3.70 22.09 17.04
N LEU A 615 -2.49 22.19 17.62
CA LEU A 615 -1.19 21.81 17.03
C LEU A 615 -1.15 20.33 16.60
N THR A 616 -1.91 19.94 15.58
CA THR A 616 -1.91 18.57 15.06
C THR A 616 -2.09 18.54 13.55
N ASP A 617 -1.03 18.13 12.85
CA ASP A 617 -0.95 18.05 11.37
C ASP A 617 -1.93 17.03 10.75
N ASN A 618 -2.58 16.21 11.58
CA ASN A 618 -3.31 15.01 11.17
C ASN A 618 -4.85 15.15 11.13
N GLN A 619 -5.43 16.26 11.62
CA GLN A 619 -6.90 16.44 11.68
C GLN A 619 -7.60 16.36 10.32
N PRO A 620 -7.07 16.92 9.22
CA PRO A 620 -7.71 16.80 7.90
C PRO A 620 -7.90 15.35 7.47
N GLN A 621 -6.91 14.50 7.74
CA GLN A 621 -6.97 13.08 7.37
C GLN A 621 -7.95 12.30 8.26
N ILE A 622 -8.00 12.58 9.57
CA ILE A 622 -9.00 12.01 10.48
C ILE A 622 -10.42 12.38 10.03
N HIS A 623 -10.65 13.67 9.76
CA HIS A 623 -11.95 14.17 9.31
C HIS A 623 -12.39 13.50 8.00
N ARG A 624 -11.52 13.44 6.98
CA ARG A 624 -11.80 12.76 5.70
C ARG A 624 -12.14 11.27 5.89
N THR A 625 -11.42 10.59 6.76
CA THR A 625 -11.63 9.16 7.05
C THR A 625 -13.00 8.92 7.70
N LEU A 626 -13.35 9.75 8.69
CA LEU A 626 -14.64 9.68 9.38
C LEU A 626 -15.82 10.10 8.49
N LYS A 627 -15.62 11.07 7.60
CA LYS A 627 -16.59 11.45 6.57
C LYS A 627 -16.85 10.31 5.58
N CYS A 628 -15.82 9.64 5.11
CA CYS A 628 -15.98 8.44 4.27
C CYS A 628 -16.76 7.36 5.01
N TRP A 629 -16.40 7.10 6.27
CA TRP A 629 -17.08 6.13 7.12
C TRP A 629 -18.56 6.47 7.34
N SER A 630 -18.90 7.73 7.59
CA SER A 630 -20.28 8.18 7.84
C SER A 630 -21.13 8.03 6.58
N LEU A 631 -20.64 8.48 5.42
CA LEU A 631 -21.32 8.34 4.14
C LEU A 631 -21.57 6.87 3.76
N LEU A 632 -20.61 5.98 4.03
CA LEU A 632 -20.77 4.54 3.80
C LEU A 632 -21.71 3.87 4.80
N SER A 633 -21.82 4.42 6.02
CA SER A 633 -22.68 3.87 7.07
C SER A 633 -24.13 4.35 6.97
N SER A 634 -24.37 5.47 6.27
CA SER A 634 -25.70 6.11 6.12
C SER A 634 -26.79 5.14 5.64
N ASP A 635 -26.52 4.29 4.65
CA ASP A 635 -27.51 3.35 4.12
C ASP A 635 -28.14 2.42 5.18
N SER A 636 -27.43 2.20 6.29
CA SER A 636 -27.88 1.38 7.42
C SER A 636 -29.03 2.00 8.22
N PHE A 637 -29.32 3.28 8.05
CA PHE A 637 -30.29 4.01 8.88
C PHE A 637 -31.64 4.27 8.18
N LYS A 638 -31.85 3.73 6.98
CA LYS A 638 -33.11 3.91 6.24
C LYS A 638 -34.32 3.23 6.89
N SER A 639 -34.09 2.13 7.60
CA SER A 639 -35.11 1.42 8.38
C SER A 639 -34.46 0.55 9.45
N ILE A 640 -35.25 0.02 10.39
CA ILE A 640 -34.76 -0.91 11.41
C ILE A 640 -34.22 -2.21 10.76
N GLU A 641 -34.80 -2.65 9.65
CA GLU A 641 -34.33 -3.81 8.89
C GLU A 641 -32.97 -3.58 8.25
N GLU A 642 -32.74 -2.41 7.65
CA GLU A 642 -31.42 -2.06 7.11
C GLU A 642 -30.38 -1.91 8.23
N PHE A 643 -30.80 -1.39 9.39
CA PHE A 643 -29.96 -1.33 10.57
C PHE A 643 -29.54 -2.73 11.03
N TYR A 644 -30.48 -3.67 11.09
CA TYR A 644 -30.18 -5.07 11.38
C TYR A 644 -29.30 -5.72 10.31
N LYS A 645 -29.52 -5.47 9.01
CA LYS A 645 -28.65 -5.98 7.94
C LYS A 645 -27.21 -5.48 8.05
N SER A 646 -27.02 -4.28 8.60
CA SER A 646 -25.69 -3.69 8.81
C SER A 646 -25.00 -4.17 10.10
N SER A 647 -25.77 -4.58 11.10
CA SER A 647 -25.29 -4.89 12.45
C SER A 647 -25.21 -6.38 12.77
N LEU A 648 -26.10 -7.18 12.20
CA LEU A 648 -26.25 -8.61 12.43
C LEU A 648 -25.80 -9.43 11.22
N SER A 649 -25.45 -10.69 11.44
CA SER A 649 -25.16 -11.61 10.34
C SER A 649 -26.42 -12.10 9.66
N THR A 650 -26.28 -12.68 8.48
CA THR A 650 -27.36 -13.38 7.77
C THR A 650 -28.02 -14.45 8.63
N ASN A 651 -27.25 -15.22 9.41
CA ASN A 651 -27.80 -16.29 10.25
C ASN A 651 -28.68 -15.74 11.38
N GLN A 652 -28.19 -14.70 12.06
CA GLN A 652 -28.94 -14.02 13.12
C GLN A 652 -30.21 -13.36 12.59
N LEU A 653 -30.15 -12.74 11.41
CA LEU A 653 -31.32 -12.16 10.75
C LEU A 653 -32.39 -13.20 10.43
N THR A 654 -31.98 -14.37 9.92
CA THR A 654 -32.91 -15.48 9.65
C THR A 654 -33.57 -15.97 10.93
N GLU A 655 -32.79 -16.11 12.02
CA GLU A 655 -33.33 -16.54 13.30
C GLU A 655 -34.28 -15.50 13.91
N LEU A 656 -33.91 -14.23 13.86
CA LEU A 656 -34.72 -13.11 14.36
C LEU A 656 -36.06 -13.01 13.61
N ASN A 657 -36.04 -13.16 12.29
CA ASN A 657 -37.26 -13.13 11.47
C ASN A 657 -38.13 -14.37 11.65
N ALA A 658 -37.56 -15.51 12.06
CA ALA A 658 -38.31 -16.73 12.34
C ALA A 658 -39.06 -16.70 13.70
N LYS A 659 -38.65 -15.82 14.63
CA LYS A 659 -39.19 -15.78 16.01
C LYS A 659 -39.72 -14.37 16.36
N PRO A 660 -41.01 -14.08 16.10
CA PRO A 660 -41.58 -12.73 16.26
C PRO A 660 -41.51 -12.14 17.69
N SER A 661 -41.69 -12.96 18.73
CA SER A 661 -41.59 -12.54 20.13
C SER A 661 -40.20 -12.02 20.47
N ILE A 662 -39.18 -12.76 20.06
CA ILE A 662 -37.76 -12.41 20.23
C ILE A 662 -37.40 -11.17 19.41
N LYS A 663 -37.93 -11.05 18.19
CA LYS A 663 -37.74 -9.84 17.38
C LYS A 663 -38.22 -8.59 18.11
N LYS A 664 -39.31 -8.68 18.87
CA LYS A 664 -39.83 -7.57 19.68
C LYS A 664 -38.86 -7.16 20.80
N GLU A 665 -38.34 -8.12 21.55
CA GLU A 665 -37.38 -7.88 22.64
C GLU A 665 -36.09 -7.23 22.11
N ILE A 666 -35.53 -7.77 21.02
CA ILE A 666 -34.33 -7.23 20.38
C ILE A 666 -34.58 -5.83 19.81
N THR A 667 -35.78 -5.54 19.29
CA THR A 667 -36.14 -4.19 18.83
C THR A 667 -36.21 -3.20 19.99
N HIS A 668 -36.79 -3.59 21.14
CA HIS A 668 -36.79 -2.75 22.34
C HIS A 668 -35.36 -2.44 22.79
N PHE A 669 -34.52 -3.48 22.92
CA PHE A 669 -33.10 -3.33 23.25
C PHE A 669 -32.37 -2.41 22.25
N THR A 670 -32.63 -2.57 20.95
CA THR A 670 -32.00 -1.75 19.91
C THR A 670 -32.40 -0.28 20.04
N ILE A 671 -33.67 0.02 20.33
CA ILE A 671 -34.17 1.38 20.56
C ILE A 671 -33.48 2.01 21.78
N GLU A 672 -33.35 1.28 22.89
CA GLU A 672 -32.62 1.76 24.07
C GLU A 672 -31.16 2.10 23.73
N GLN A 673 -30.47 1.23 22.98
CA GLN A 673 -29.10 1.50 22.56
C GLN A 673 -29.02 2.71 21.62
N LEU A 674 -29.98 2.88 20.71
CA LEU A 674 -30.04 4.04 19.81
C LEU A 674 -30.32 5.36 20.56
N ASN A 675 -31.11 5.36 21.63
CA ASN A 675 -31.31 6.56 22.46
C ASN A 675 -29.98 7.10 23.02
N SER A 676 -29.10 6.19 23.45
CA SER A 676 -27.78 6.59 23.91
C SER A 676 -26.88 7.12 22.78
N VAL A 677 -27.13 6.78 21.51
CA VAL A 677 -26.45 7.39 20.34
C VAL A 677 -26.97 8.80 20.10
N VAL A 678 -28.29 9.01 20.19
CA VAL A 678 -28.92 10.34 20.00
C VAL A 678 -28.39 11.36 21.01
N SER A 679 -28.26 10.99 22.28
CA SER A 679 -27.70 11.89 23.30
C SER A 679 -26.29 12.39 22.95
N VAL A 680 -25.43 11.52 22.42
CA VAL A 680 -24.06 11.89 21.98
C VAL A 680 -24.10 12.78 20.74
N LEU A 681 -25.04 12.52 19.82
CA LEU A 681 -25.25 13.37 18.64
C LEU A 681 -25.70 14.78 19.04
N GLU A 682 -26.61 14.92 19.99
CA GLU A 682 -27.10 16.22 20.47
C GLU A 682 -25.97 17.08 21.03
N GLN A 683 -25.09 16.49 21.84
CA GLN A 683 -23.90 17.17 22.36
C GLN A 683 -22.97 17.62 21.21
N SER A 684 -22.74 16.74 20.23
CA SER A 684 -21.87 17.02 19.08
C SER A 684 -22.45 18.12 18.17
N ILE A 685 -23.77 18.10 17.95
CA ILE A 685 -24.52 19.09 17.16
C ILE A 685 -24.47 20.45 17.86
N ALA A 686 -24.75 20.52 19.16
CA ALA A 686 -24.71 21.76 19.93
C ALA A 686 -23.33 22.43 19.87
N MET A 687 -22.26 21.65 20.00
CA MET A 687 -20.89 22.14 19.87
C MET A 687 -20.60 22.74 18.48
N ASN A 688 -21.02 22.06 17.41
CA ASN A 688 -20.81 22.54 16.03
C ASN A 688 -21.68 23.76 15.71
N TRP A 689 -22.91 23.84 16.22
CA TRP A 689 -23.80 25.01 16.07
C TRP A 689 -23.23 26.26 16.73
N ALA A 690 -22.71 26.13 17.96
CA ALA A 690 -22.10 27.24 18.68
C ALA A 690 -20.94 27.86 17.88
N LEU A 691 -20.07 27.02 17.31
CA LEU A 691 -18.95 27.47 16.47
C LEU A 691 -19.41 28.05 15.14
N LYS A 692 -20.38 27.42 14.46
CA LYS A 692 -20.94 27.97 13.22
C LYS A 692 -21.53 29.37 13.45
N GLY A 693 -22.27 29.56 14.55
CA GLY A 693 -22.80 30.87 14.92
C GLY A 693 -21.72 31.94 15.09
N VAL A 694 -20.56 31.59 15.64
CA VAL A 694 -19.40 32.49 15.74
C VAL A 694 -18.89 32.89 14.34
N TYR A 695 -18.69 31.93 13.43
CA TYR A 695 -18.21 32.25 12.08
C TYR A 695 -19.23 33.01 11.23
N SER A 696 -20.51 32.61 11.25
CA SER A 696 -21.57 33.33 10.53
C SER A 696 -21.73 34.77 11.05
N ASN A 697 -21.62 35.00 12.36
CA ASN A 697 -21.63 36.35 12.94
C ASN A 697 -20.40 37.15 12.50
N ALA A 698 -19.21 36.53 12.44
CA ALA A 698 -18.00 37.17 11.93
C ALA A 698 -18.16 37.56 10.45
N ILE A 699 -18.71 36.69 9.61
CA ILE A 699 -19.00 36.99 8.19
C ILE A 699 -20.03 38.12 8.06
N ASN A 700 -21.13 38.06 8.82
CA ASN A 700 -22.21 39.05 8.77
C ASN A 700 -21.84 40.42 9.36
N SER A 701 -20.84 40.48 10.24
CA SER A 701 -20.31 41.73 10.80
C SER A 701 -19.48 42.54 9.80
N ILE A 702 -19.11 41.94 8.67
CA ILE A 702 -18.36 42.59 7.61
C ILE A 702 -19.35 43.27 6.67
N ASP A 703 -19.29 44.60 6.56
CA ASP A 703 -20.19 45.34 5.68
C ASP A 703 -19.95 45.00 4.20
N SER A 704 -21.04 44.83 3.44
CA SER A 704 -20.97 44.42 2.02
C SER A 704 -20.18 45.42 1.15
N GLU A 705 -20.16 46.69 1.58
CA GLU A 705 -19.41 47.75 0.92
C GLU A 705 -17.89 47.56 1.06
N THR A 706 -17.41 47.16 2.24
CA THR A 706 -16.00 46.83 2.49
C THR A 706 -15.59 45.55 1.76
N VAL A 707 -16.42 44.51 1.73
CA VAL A 707 -16.17 43.30 0.90
C VAL A 707 -16.07 43.66 -0.58
N SER A 708 -17.01 44.48 -1.08
CA SER A 708 -17.01 44.93 -2.46
C SER A 708 -15.79 45.82 -2.79
N LYS A 709 -15.34 46.65 -1.86
CA LYS A 709 -14.13 47.49 -2.03
C LYS A 709 -12.87 46.64 -2.04
N ILE A 710 -12.74 45.66 -1.15
CA ILE A 710 -11.60 44.72 -1.13
C ILE A 710 -11.57 43.86 -2.40
N ALA A 711 -12.71 43.33 -2.84
CA ALA A 711 -12.81 42.56 -4.08
C ALA A 711 -12.48 43.41 -5.31
N LYS A 712 -12.92 44.68 -5.33
CA LYS A 712 -12.60 45.63 -6.40
C LYS A 712 -11.11 45.95 -6.44
N VAL A 713 -10.52 46.34 -5.30
CA VAL A 713 -9.09 46.67 -5.18
C VAL A 713 -8.20 45.45 -5.50
N SER A 714 -8.57 44.24 -5.06
CA SER A 714 -7.83 43.01 -5.36
C SER A 714 -7.92 42.62 -6.85
N LYS A 715 -9.09 42.81 -7.46
CA LYS A 715 -9.29 42.62 -8.90
C LYS A 715 -8.49 43.64 -9.72
N ASP A 716 -8.50 44.91 -9.31
CA ASP A 716 -7.72 45.98 -9.96
C ASP A 716 -6.21 45.71 -9.82
N LEU A 717 -5.75 45.19 -8.68
CA LEU A 717 -4.38 44.69 -8.47
C LEU A 717 -4.02 43.51 -9.38
N SER A 718 -4.94 42.57 -9.59
CA SER A 718 -4.72 41.39 -10.44
C SER A 718 -4.71 41.70 -11.95
N ASN A 719 -5.36 42.80 -12.35
CA ASN A 719 -5.43 43.25 -13.75
C ASN A 719 -4.21 44.07 -14.18
N LEU A 720 -3.38 44.53 -13.23
CA LEU A 720 -2.09 45.15 -13.52
C LEU A 720 -1.12 44.05 -14.02
N LYS A 721 -0.80 44.05 -15.32
CA LYS A 721 0.17 43.11 -15.88
C LYS A 721 1.54 43.35 -15.25
N PHE A 722 2.26 42.26 -14.97
CA PHE A 722 3.58 42.28 -14.31
C PHE A 722 4.59 43.20 -15.03
N ASP A 723 4.45 43.36 -16.35
CA ASP A 723 5.29 44.22 -17.19
C ASP A 723 4.98 45.73 -17.06
N ASP A 724 3.79 46.12 -16.59
CA ASP A 724 3.37 47.52 -16.48
C ASP A 724 3.85 48.19 -15.18
N VAL A 725 4.18 47.40 -14.14
CA VAL A 725 4.59 47.89 -12.79
C VAL A 725 5.97 48.58 -12.81
N PHE A 726 6.82 48.28 -13.81
CA PHE A 726 8.17 48.83 -13.93
C PHE A 726 8.29 50.07 -14.83
N LYS A 727 7.22 50.52 -15.50
CA LYS A 727 7.23 51.75 -16.31
C LYS A 727 6.55 52.90 -15.56
N TYR A 728 7.39 53.84 -15.13
CA TYR A 728 7.17 55.11 -14.39
C TYR A 728 5.82 55.85 -14.61
N LYS A 729 4.73 55.28 -14.08
CA LYS A 729 3.46 55.94 -13.66
C LYS A 729 2.57 55.01 -12.82
N SER A 730 2.76 53.69 -12.91
CA SER A 730 2.00 52.65 -12.19
C SER A 730 2.53 52.33 -10.78
N SER A 731 3.74 52.76 -10.40
CA SER A 731 4.32 52.41 -9.09
C SER A 731 3.63 53.11 -7.92
N GLU A 732 3.16 54.35 -8.11
CA GLU A 732 2.40 55.09 -7.10
C GLU A 732 0.97 54.55 -6.99
N GLU A 733 0.30 54.23 -8.10
CA GLU A 733 -1.02 53.58 -8.09
C GLU A 733 -0.95 52.18 -7.44
N TYR A 734 0.06 51.37 -7.76
CA TYR A 734 0.27 50.07 -7.15
C TYR A 734 0.54 50.18 -5.64
N LEU A 735 1.40 51.13 -5.22
CA LEU A 735 1.69 51.37 -3.81
C LEU A 735 0.47 51.93 -3.07
N CYS A 736 -0.33 52.79 -3.72
CA CYS A 736 -1.57 53.34 -3.21
C CYS A 736 -2.62 52.23 -3.02
N LEU A 737 -2.89 51.40 -4.03
CA LEU A 737 -3.82 50.27 -3.96
C LEU A 737 -3.37 49.23 -2.91
N LYS A 738 -2.07 48.97 -2.79
CA LYS A 738 -1.51 48.07 -1.77
C LYS A 738 -1.64 48.65 -0.36
N THR A 739 -1.47 49.96 -0.20
CA THR A 739 -1.64 50.67 1.08
C THR A 739 -3.12 50.78 1.45
N GLU A 740 -4.00 51.04 0.49
CA GLU A 740 -5.45 51.04 0.64
C GLU A 740 -5.95 49.66 1.03
N LEU A 741 -5.50 48.60 0.36
CA LEU A 741 -5.79 47.21 0.73
C LEU A 741 -5.30 46.90 2.15
N ARG A 742 -4.10 47.36 2.54
CA ARG A 742 -3.56 47.18 3.89
C ARG A 742 -4.38 47.92 4.95
N ASN A 743 -4.83 49.13 4.67
CA ASN A 743 -5.65 49.94 5.58
C ASN A 743 -7.07 49.37 5.71
N LEU A 744 -7.68 48.94 4.61
CA LEU A 744 -8.96 48.22 4.61
C LEU A 744 -8.85 46.91 5.41
N ASN A 745 -7.75 46.16 5.25
CA ASN A 745 -7.50 44.95 6.01
C ASN A 745 -7.31 45.25 7.52
N ALA A 746 -6.61 46.31 7.88
CA ALA A 746 -6.41 46.72 9.28
C ALA A 746 -7.70 47.23 9.95
N ALA A 747 -8.54 47.96 9.21
CA ALA A 747 -9.85 48.42 9.68
C ALA A 747 -10.81 47.24 9.91
N LEU A 748 -10.79 46.25 8.99
CA LEU A 748 -11.55 45.01 9.12
C LEU A 748 -11.10 44.20 10.35
N TYR A 749 -9.78 44.09 10.54
CA TYR A 749 -9.18 43.39 11.68
C TYR A 749 -9.58 44.02 13.03
N THR A 750 -9.57 45.35 13.11
CA THR A 750 -9.98 46.11 14.31
C THR A 750 -11.48 45.98 14.61
N ARG A 751 -12.32 45.84 13.58
CA ARG A 751 -13.76 45.59 13.76
C ARG A 751 -14.04 44.17 14.21
N LEU A 752 -13.34 43.19 13.63
CA LEU A 752 -13.45 41.78 13.99
C LEU A 752 -12.97 41.50 15.42
N SER A 753 -11.96 42.22 15.94
CA SER A 753 -11.51 42.10 17.34
C SER A 753 -12.53 42.61 18.38
N ASN A 754 -13.52 43.39 17.94
CA ASN A 754 -14.55 43.99 18.80
C ASN A 754 -15.83 43.13 18.90
N ILE A 755 -15.92 42.01 18.19
CA ILE A 755 -17.05 41.09 18.31
C ILE A 755 -16.94 40.36 19.65
N GLU A 756 -17.89 40.59 20.56
CA GLU A 756 -18.05 39.81 21.77
C GLU A 756 -18.53 38.40 21.40
N THR A 757 -17.69 37.39 21.61
CA THR A 757 -18.06 36.00 21.37
C THR A 757 -18.73 35.41 22.62
N PRO A 758 -19.92 34.78 22.51
CA PRO A 758 -20.51 33.98 23.60
C PRO A 758 -19.70 32.70 23.92
N ALA A 759 -18.58 32.48 23.22
CA ALA A 759 -17.79 31.26 23.27
C ALA A 759 -16.83 31.17 24.46
N SER A 760 -16.63 32.25 25.23
CA SER A 760 -15.74 32.29 26.39
C SER A 760 -16.12 31.28 27.49
N ASN A 761 -17.37 30.81 27.51
CA ASN A 761 -17.84 29.83 28.50
C ASN A 761 -17.78 28.36 28.04
N VAL A 762 -17.64 28.08 26.73
CA VAL A 762 -17.69 26.71 26.19
C VAL A 762 -16.29 26.18 25.85
N ILE A 763 -15.36 27.08 25.53
CA ILE A 763 -13.95 26.77 25.31
C ILE A 763 -13.20 27.91 26.00
N ASN A 764 -12.53 27.64 27.13
CA ASN A 764 -11.66 28.62 27.80
C ASN A 764 -10.59 29.10 26.82
N LEU A 765 -10.89 30.15 26.04
CA LEU A 765 -10.04 30.70 25.01
C LEU A 765 -9.75 32.14 25.35
N ASP A 766 -8.47 32.46 25.48
CA ASP A 766 -8.01 33.83 25.58
C ASP A 766 -8.21 34.51 24.22
N LYS A 767 -8.80 35.72 24.25
CA LYS A 767 -9.21 36.48 23.07
C LYS A 767 -7.99 36.89 22.22
N GLN A 768 -6.82 37.00 22.84
CA GLN A 768 -5.56 37.36 22.18
C GLN A 768 -4.95 36.19 21.37
N ASP A 769 -5.03 34.95 21.88
CA ASP A 769 -4.47 33.77 21.19
C ASP A 769 -5.27 33.39 19.93
N PHE A 770 -6.59 33.57 19.96
CA PHE A 770 -7.45 33.39 18.78
C PHE A 770 -7.05 34.36 17.66
N LEU A 771 -6.82 35.63 17.99
CA LEU A 771 -6.49 36.69 17.04
C LEU A 771 -5.03 36.59 16.54
N ALA A 772 -4.06 36.24 17.39
CA ALA A 772 -2.63 36.16 17.03
C ALA A 772 -2.31 35.10 15.95
N SER A 773 -3.25 34.20 15.68
CA SER A 773 -3.05 33.04 14.83
C SER A 773 -3.38 33.25 13.33
N PHE A 774 -3.81 34.45 12.95
CA PHE A 774 -4.29 34.76 11.59
C PHE A 774 -3.41 35.81 10.90
N ASN A 775 -2.57 35.40 9.95
CA ASN A 775 -1.82 36.32 9.10
C ASN A 775 -1.75 35.89 7.61
N PRO A 776 -2.86 36.01 6.84
CA PRO A 776 -2.77 36.25 5.39
C PRO A 776 -3.72 37.38 4.89
N SER A 777 -3.62 37.74 3.61
CA SER A 777 -4.51 38.72 2.94
C SER A 777 -6.02 38.44 3.16
N VAL A 778 -6.87 39.47 3.23
CA VAL A 778 -8.31 39.34 3.53
C VAL A 778 -9.07 38.46 2.52
N GLU A 779 -8.63 38.40 1.26
CA GLU A 779 -9.21 37.50 0.25
C GLU A 779 -9.00 36.01 0.60
N ASN A 780 -7.82 35.66 1.11
CA ASN A 780 -7.56 34.33 1.67
C ASN A 780 -8.33 34.10 2.98
N TYR A 781 -8.58 35.15 3.76
CA TYR A 781 -9.33 35.07 5.01
C TYR A 781 -10.83 34.81 4.79
N LEU A 782 -11.50 35.57 3.91
CA LEU A 782 -12.91 35.37 3.56
C LEU A 782 -13.14 34.02 2.89
N THR A 783 -12.23 33.60 2.00
CA THR A 783 -12.27 32.28 1.38
C THR A 783 -12.16 31.17 2.43
N ARG A 784 -11.20 31.28 3.37
CA ARG A 784 -11.04 30.32 4.47
C ARG A 784 -12.22 30.30 5.44
N LEU A 785 -12.80 31.46 5.79
CA LEU A 785 -14.00 31.53 6.62
C LEU A 785 -15.20 30.85 5.94
N GLY A 786 -15.37 31.08 4.64
CA GLY A 786 -16.39 30.39 3.84
C GLY A 786 -16.17 28.88 3.78
N GLU A 787 -14.91 28.42 3.66
CA GLU A 787 -14.55 27.00 3.75
C GLU A 787 -14.87 26.42 5.14
N TYR A 788 -14.57 27.14 6.22
CA TYR A 788 -14.86 26.70 7.59
C TYR A 788 -16.36 26.62 7.88
N GLU A 789 -17.13 27.64 7.48
CA GLU A 789 -18.60 27.63 7.59
C GLU A 789 -19.21 26.50 6.76
N SER A 790 -18.69 26.25 5.56
CA SER A 790 -19.11 25.15 4.70
C SER A 790 -18.84 23.78 5.35
N ASN A 791 -17.63 23.56 5.89
CA ASN A 791 -17.27 22.32 6.59
C ASN A 791 -18.17 22.07 7.81
N LEU A 792 -18.45 23.10 8.63
CA LEU A 792 -19.35 22.99 9.78
C LEU A 792 -20.79 22.73 9.35
N SER A 793 -21.26 23.40 8.31
CA SER A 793 -22.59 23.19 7.75
C SER A 793 -22.77 21.76 7.27
N GLU A 794 -21.79 21.23 6.55
CA GLU A 794 -21.83 19.84 6.07
C GLU A 794 -21.81 18.84 7.23
N ALA A 795 -20.98 19.07 8.26
CA ALA A 795 -20.95 18.22 9.43
C ALA A 795 -22.27 18.26 10.21
N LEU A 796 -22.86 19.44 10.40
CA LEU A 796 -24.17 19.62 11.03
C LEU A 796 -25.27 18.90 10.25
N ILE A 797 -25.33 19.09 8.93
CA ILE A 797 -26.28 18.39 8.05
C ILE A 797 -26.12 16.87 8.23
N THR A 798 -24.89 16.38 8.27
CA THR A 798 -24.62 14.94 8.44
C THR A 798 -25.09 14.43 9.80
N LEU A 799 -24.73 15.12 10.90
CA LEU A 799 -25.07 14.72 12.26
C LEU A 799 -26.59 14.82 12.52
N GLU A 800 -27.24 15.90 12.07
CA GLU A 800 -28.68 16.07 12.15
C GLU A 800 -29.42 15.03 11.30
N TRP A 801 -28.90 14.68 10.13
CA TRP A 801 -29.44 13.60 9.32
C TRP A 801 -29.41 12.26 10.07
N PHE A 802 -28.27 11.90 10.70
CA PHE A 802 -28.21 10.67 11.51
C PHE A 802 -29.20 10.72 12.68
N LYS A 803 -29.32 11.86 13.38
CA LYS A 803 -30.28 12.03 14.46
C LYS A 803 -31.72 11.81 13.96
N ALA A 804 -32.09 12.45 12.85
CA ALA A 804 -33.43 12.34 12.26
C ALA A 804 -33.75 10.90 11.81
N GLN A 805 -32.80 10.21 11.17
CA GLN A 805 -33.01 8.82 10.77
C GLN A 805 -33.16 7.87 11.98
N ILE A 806 -32.39 8.07 13.04
CA ILE A 806 -32.54 7.29 14.28
C ILE A 806 -33.90 7.55 14.93
N GLU A 807 -34.34 8.81 14.98
CA GLU A 807 -35.68 9.21 15.44
C GLU A 807 -36.79 8.55 14.61
N ASP A 808 -36.65 8.50 13.28
CA ASP A 808 -37.61 7.84 12.39
C ASP A 808 -37.67 6.33 12.63
N ILE A 809 -36.52 5.66 12.74
CA ILE A 809 -36.43 4.24 13.10
C ILE A 809 -37.20 3.96 14.41
N LYS A 810 -37.05 4.82 15.42
CA LYS A 810 -37.77 4.72 16.68
C LYS A 810 -39.29 4.85 16.47
N ARG A 811 -39.74 5.89 15.75
CA ARG A 811 -41.16 6.18 15.49
C ARG A 811 -41.85 5.04 14.74
N PHE A 812 -41.24 4.51 13.68
CA PHE A 812 -41.82 3.41 12.90
C PHE A 812 -41.91 2.12 13.72
N SER A 813 -40.88 1.80 14.51
CA SER A 813 -40.88 0.62 15.38
C SER A 813 -41.93 0.70 16.50
N LEU A 814 -42.16 1.90 17.04
CA LEU A 814 -43.24 2.17 18.00
C LEU A 814 -44.64 2.02 17.36
N ARG A 815 -44.84 2.54 16.14
CA ARG A 815 -46.13 2.43 15.41
C ARG A 815 -46.51 1.00 15.05
N GLU A 816 -45.56 0.16 14.61
CA GLU A 816 -45.80 -1.28 14.38
C GLU A 816 -46.14 -2.04 15.67
N THR A 817 -45.60 -1.58 16.80
CA THR A 817 -45.91 -2.16 18.10
C THR A 817 -47.31 -1.74 18.56
N ILE A 818 -47.73 -0.51 18.26
CA ILE A 818 -49.01 0.07 18.69
C ILE A 818 -50.19 -0.41 17.85
N SER A 819 -50.00 -0.68 16.56
CA SER A 819 -51.06 -1.20 15.67
C SER A 819 -51.56 -2.60 16.03
N LYS A 820 -50.97 -3.26 17.04
CA LYS A 820 -51.34 -4.59 17.53
C LYS A 820 -51.94 -4.58 18.96
N PHE A 821 -52.07 -3.42 19.59
CA PHE A 821 -52.75 -3.27 20.89
C PHE A 821 -54.28 -3.17 20.73
N SER A 822 -55.02 -3.55 21.78
CA SER A 822 -56.48 -3.37 21.85
C SER A 822 -56.85 -1.88 21.82
N LEU A 823 -58.10 -1.54 21.46
CA LEU A 823 -58.57 -0.16 21.32
C LEU A 823 -58.32 0.68 22.59
N GLU A 824 -58.51 0.08 23.77
CA GLU A 824 -58.30 0.70 25.09
C GLU A 824 -56.81 0.96 25.39
N GLN A 825 -55.93 0.05 24.97
CA GLN A 825 -54.47 0.22 25.12
C GLN A 825 -53.93 1.33 24.21
N ARG A 826 -54.51 1.49 23.00
CA ARG A 826 -54.16 2.57 22.07
C ARG A 826 -54.52 3.96 22.59
N LEU A 827 -55.63 4.09 23.32
CA LEU A 827 -56.09 5.35 23.93
C LEU A 827 -55.20 5.82 25.10
N SER A 828 -54.53 4.89 25.80
CA SER A 828 -53.57 5.24 26.87
C SER A 828 -52.19 5.70 26.36
N LEU A 829 -51.81 5.28 25.14
CA LEU A 829 -50.50 5.56 24.51
C LEU A 829 -50.53 6.78 23.56
N SER A 830 -51.72 7.30 23.20
CA SER A 830 -51.85 8.41 22.27
C SER A 830 -51.44 9.77 22.86
N THR A 831 -51.43 9.91 24.19
CA THR A 831 -51.03 11.14 24.88
C THR A 831 -49.54 11.46 24.73
N ASP A 832 -48.67 10.46 24.58
CA ASP A 832 -47.22 10.66 24.41
C ASP A 832 -46.79 10.89 22.95
N LEU A 833 -47.61 10.47 21.98
CA LEU A 833 -47.32 10.60 20.54
C LEU A 833 -47.69 11.98 19.95
N CYS A 834 -48.56 12.74 20.61
CA CYS A 834 -49.06 14.03 20.13
C CYS A 834 -48.12 15.22 20.41
N THR A 835 -47.00 15.03 21.11
CA THR A 835 -46.08 16.12 21.49
C THR A 835 -44.81 16.22 20.64
N MET A 836 -44.60 15.33 19.65
CA MET A 836 -43.39 15.35 18.82
C MET A 836 -43.65 15.87 17.39
N PRO A 837 -42.86 16.85 16.88
CA PRO A 837 -43.09 17.44 15.58
C PRO A 837 -42.86 16.44 14.43
N VAL A 838 -43.77 16.48 13.45
CA VAL A 838 -43.69 15.76 12.17
C VAL A 838 -42.94 16.64 11.18
N ASN A 839 -41.81 16.18 10.65
CA ASN A 839 -41.06 16.93 9.63
C ASN A 839 -41.08 16.18 8.30
N THR A 840 -42.12 16.42 7.51
CA THR A 840 -42.15 16.07 6.09
C THR A 840 -41.44 17.18 5.32
N ASN A 841 -40.13 17.06 5.13
CA ASN A 841 -39.32 17.59 4.01
C ASN A 841 -37.86 17.78 4.43
N VAL A 842 -37.03 16.75 4.21
CA VAL A 842 -35.59 16.94 3.99
C VAL A 842 -35.23 16.16 2.73
N THR A 843 -35.57 16.73 1.58
CA THR A 843 -35.00 16.36 0.29
C THR A 843 -33.67 17.10 0.16
N ILE A 844 -32.57 16.36 0.06
CA ILE A 844 -31.28 16.92 -0.38
C ILE A 844 -31.44 17.28 -1.85
N SER A 845 -31.76 18.54 -2.14
CA SER A 845 -31.70 19.09 -3.50
C SER A 845 -30.37 19.82 -3.67
N PRO A 846 -29.55 19.48 -4.68
CA PRO A 846 -28.32 20.18 -4.97
C PRO A 846 -28.64 21.33 -5.92
N ASP A 847 -29.07 22.49 -5.44
CA ASP A 847 -29.21 23.67 -6.30
C ASP A 847 -28.93 24.97 -5.54
N ARG A 848 -27.86 25.66 -5.97
CA ARG A 848 -27.59 27.12 -5.97
C ARG A 848 -26.06 27.36 -6.01
N VAL A 849 -25.42 28.16 -6.87
CA VAL A 849 -25.77 28.98 -8.06
C VAL A 849 -24.46 29.18 -8.82
N ASP A 850 -24.41 28.84 -10.11
CA ASP A 850 -23.49 29.48 -11.06
C ASP A 850 -24.20 30.70 -11.65
N SER A 851 -23.65 31.88 -11.43
CA SER A 851 -24.06 33.10 -12.10
C SER A 851 -23.22 33.29 -13.36
N ASN A 852 -23.80 33.08 -14.55
CA ASN A 852 -23.63 33.99 -15.70
C ASN A 852 -24.47 33.59 -16.93
N MET A 853 -25.17 34.61 -17.43
CA MET A 853 -25.67 34.85 -18.81
C MET A 853 -27.03 34.33 -19.31
N HIS A 854 -27.81 35.35 -19.71
CA HIS A 854 -28.77 35.47 -20.81
C HIS A 854 -30.26 35.08 -20.62
N THR A 855 -31.01 36.12 -20.25
CA THR A 855 -32.30 36.57 -20.82
C THR A 855 -33.09 35.58 -21.68
N THR A 856 -34.21 35.05 -21.16
CA THR A 856 -35.45 34.92 -21.94
C THR A 856 -36.72 34.77 -21.08
N LYS A 857 -37.67 35.68 -21.33
CA LYS A 857 -39.14 35.70 -21.14
C LYS A 857 -39.85 34.80 -20.10
N VAL A 858 -40.57 35.52 -19.23
CA VAL A 858 -41.78 35.25 -18.42
C VAL A 858 -42.74 34.15 -18.94
N THR A 859 -43.22 33.29 -18.03
CA THR A 859 -44.66 32.92 -17.94
C THR A 859 -45.10 32.81 -16.47
N LYS A 860 -46.09 33.64 -16.08
CA LYS A 860 -46.81 33.58 -14.81
C LYS A 860 -47.67 32.31 -14.76
N ARG A 861 -47.58 31.51 -13.68
CA ARG A 861 -48.65 30.58 -13.28
C ARG A 861 -48.95 30.71 -11.78
N SER A 862 -50.18 31.14 -11.54
CA SER A 862 -51.00 31.16 -10.32
C SER A 862 -50.47 30.36 -9.12
N THR A 863 -50.25 31.07 -8.01
CA THR A 863 -50.31 30.53 -6.66
C THR A 863 -51.77 30.22 -6.31
N ARG A 864 -52.10 28.95 -6.07
CA ARG A 864 -53.32 28.57 -5.33
C ARG A 864 -52.93 28.45 -3.85
N ASN A 865 -53.46 29.37 -3.04
CA ASN A 865 -53.49 29.23 -1.59
C ASN A 865 -54.35 28.02 -1.23
N VAL A 866 -53.76 27.00 -0.61
CA VAL A 866 -54.52 25.94 0.06
C VAL A 866 -54.28 26.12 1.55
N THR A 867 -55.32 26.56 2.26
CA THR A 867 -55.39 26.61 3.71
C THR A 867 -55.42 25.20 4.30
N PRO A 868 -54.75 24.93 5.43
CA PRO A 868 -54.79 23.63 6.08
C PRO A 868 -56.08 23.48 6.90
N LYS A 869 -56.94 22.53 6.53
CA LYS A 869 -57.96 21.99 7.43
C LYS A 869 -57.36 20.82 8.24
N PRO A 870 -57.72 20.64 9.53
CA PRO A 870 -57.00 19.75 10.43
C PRO A 870 -57.46 18.29 10.33
N LEU A 871 -56.48 17.42 10.54
CA LEU A 871 -56.48 15.95 10.63
C LEU A 871 -57.55 15.29 11.54
N LEU A 872 -58.42 16.07 12.19
CA LEU A 872 -59.37 15.59 13.20
C LEU A 872 -60.59 14.88 12.58
N GLU A 873 -61.03 15.31 11.39
CA GLU A 873 -62.17 14.68 10.68
C GLU A 873 -61.83 13.30 10.10
N SER A 874 -60.53 12.99 9.91
CA SER A 874 -60.07 11.71 9.36
C SER A 874 -59.97 10.59 10.41
N LEU A 875 -59.91 10.96 11.70
CA LEU A 875 -59.76 10.02 12.82
C LEU A 875 -61.11 9.62 13.46
N LEU A 876 -62.21 10.30 13.12
CA LEU A 876 -63.56 9.99 13.62
C LEU A 876 -64.36 9.06 12.71
N ASN A 877 -63.82 8.66 11.55
CA ASN A 877 -64.47 7.78 10.57
C ASN A 877 -63.77 6.41 10.36
N LEU A 878 -62.93 5.98 11.31
CA LEU A 878 -62.28 4.66 11.39
C LEU A 878 -62.51 4.09 12.79
#